data_AF-A0A376MKU8-F1
#
_entry.id   AF-A0A376MKU8-F1
#
_cell.length_a   1.000
_cell.length_b   1.000
_cell.length_c   1.000
_cell.angle_alpha   90.00
_cell.angle_beta   90.00
_cell.angle_gamma   90.00
#
_symmetry.space_group_name_H-M   'P 1'
#
loop_
_entity.id
_entity.type
_entity.pdbx_description
1 polymer ?
#
loop_
_entity_poly.entity_id
_entity_poly.type
_entity_poly.pdbx_seq_one_letter_code
_entity_poly.pdbx_strand_id
1 'polypeptide(L)'
;MSIALGDHANASKEYSMALGASSAASAANAIAVGRNSAAAGVDSLAFGRKSLANAANAIAMGAESKAAENATAVGTNAEANGLNSIALGSGSIADVDNTIALGNQSQAVAAGAIAIGQGNKADGANAIALGNGSITGGVNAIAIALGQGSYAGLENGTAIGAQASAQGKNSVALGAGSVATDADTVSVGNTTAQRQIVNMAAGDISTTSTDAINGSQLYAISKSVADNLGGGATVNAQGVVTSPNYRLKSGIFGTVGDALTGLDNNTLQWDSLKKAYSAAHGTDTTSTITNVKDGAISDTSKDAVNGSQLKTTNDNVATNTANITTNTNSINTLTDSVGDLKDDALLWNGTAFSAAHGTDATSKITNVKDGDLTAGSTDAVNGSQLKTTNDAVAANTTNIATNTTNITNLTDAVDSLGDDSLLWNATAGAFSAAHGTDATSKITNVKDGDLTAGSTDAVNGSQLKTTNDAVAANTTNIATNTTNITNLTDAVDSLGDDSLLWNATAGAFSAAHGTEATSKITNVKDGDLTAGSTDAVNGSQLKTTNDAVAANTTNIATNTTNITNLTDAVDSLGDDSLLWNATAGAFSAAHGTDATSKITNVKDGDLTAGSTDAVNGSQLKTTNDAVAANTTNIATNTTNITNLTDAVDSLGDDSLLWNATAGAFSAAHGTDATSKITNLLAGTVSSDSTDAINGSQLYGLADSFTSYLGGGADISDAGVLTGPTYTIGGTDYNNVGDALAAINTSFSTSLGDALLWDATAKGGDGAFSAGRGTDNTASIITNVADGAISSTSSDAINGSQLYDTSKYIADTLGGNAEVNADGTITAPTYAIAGGSYSNVGDALEAIDTTLDDALLWDATANDGNGAF
;
A
#
# COMPACT_ATOMS: atom_id res chain seq x y z
N MET A 1 21.01 -63.30 52.96
CA MET A 1 20.42 -64.62 52.61
C MET A 1 20.74 -64.93 51.15
N SER A 2 20.94 -66.19 50.74
CA SER A 2 21.00 -66.57 49.31
C SER A 2 20.33 -67.92 49.09
N ILE A 3 19.87 -68.19 47.85
CA ILE A 3 19.12 -69.40 47.48
C ILE A 3 19.79 -70.03 46.25
N ALA A 4 20.23 -71.28 46.35
CA ALA A 4 20.73 -72.05 45.21
C ALA A 4 19.99 -73.40 45.14
N LEU A 5 19.33 -73.69 44.01
CA LEU A 5 18.56 -74.91 43.82
C LEU A 5 18.74 -75.47 42.40
N GLY A 6 19.51 -76.55 42.30
CA GLY A 6 19.81 -77.24 41.04
C GLY A 6 21.21 -77.85 41.05
N ASP A 7 21.45 -78.81 40.17
CA ASP A 7 22.79 -79.38 39.98
C ASP A 7 23.77 -78.27 39.54
N HIS A 8 24.89 -78.10 40.26
CA HIS A 8 25.84 -77.00 40.06
C HIS A 8 25.25 -75.57 40.07
N ALA A 9 24.09 -75.35 40.70
CA ALA A 9 23.55 -73.99 40.90
C ALA A 9 24.42 -73.19 41.90
N ASN A 10 24.69 -71.91 41.63
CA ASN A 10 25.58 -71.07 42.42
C ASN A 10 24.94 -69.70 42.73
N ALA A 11 24.70 -69.40 44.00
CA ALA A 11 24.23 -68.10 44.49
C ALA A 11 25.20 -67.57 45.55
N SER A 12 26.18 -66.76 45.11
CA SER A 12 27.43 -66.51 45.86
C SER A 12 27.48 -65.20 46.65
N LYS A 13 26.42 -64.39 46.62
CA LYS A 13 26.35 -63.05 47.25
C LYS A 13 25.05 -62.81 48.01
N GLU A 14 24.97 -61.70 48.73
CA GLU A 14 23.79 -61.34 49.50
C GLU A 14 22.55 -61.14 48.61
N TYR A 15 21.41 -61.64 49.06
CA TYR A 15 20.10 -61.68 48.38
C TYR A 15 20.10 -62.31 46.97
N SER A 16 21.17 -63.02 46.59
CA SER A 16 21.26 -63.71 45.30
C SER A 16 20.42 -65.00 45.26
N MET A 17 19.83 -65.30 44.10
CA MET A 17 18.96 -66.46 43.88
C MET A 17 19.30 -67.16 42.55
N ALA A 18 19.66 -68.44 42.61
CA ALA A 18 20.01 -69.28 41.46
C ALA A 18 19.13 -70.54 41.44
N LEU A 19 18.31 -70.70 40.40
CA LEU A 19 17.35 -71.80 40.24
C LEU A 19 17.51 -72.48 38.88
N GLY A 20 18.07 -73.69 38.85
CA GLY A 20 18.29 -74.48 37.64
C GLY A 20 19.66 -75.13 37.57
N ALA A 21 19.82 -76.14 36.71
CA ALA A 21 21.12 -76.80 36.54
C ALA A 21 22.14 -75.81 35.92
N SER A 22 23.26 -75.62 36.61
CA SER A 22 24.33 -74.68 36.29
C SER A 22 23.90 -73.19 36.21
N SER A 23 22.80 -72.81 36.87
CA SER A 23 22.43 -71.38 37.00
C SER A 23 23.38 -70.65 37.97
N ALA A 24 23.82 -69.45 37.63
CA ALA A 24 24.77 -68.66 38.43
C ALA A 24 24.26 -67.24 38.73
N ALA A 25 24.01 -66.93 40.00
CA ALA A 25 23.78 -65.59 40.52
C ALA A 25 25.03 -65.15 41.31
N SER A 26 25.85 -64.29 40.69
CA SER A 26 27.23 -64.02 41.14
C SER A 26 27.44 -62.65 41.79
N ALA A 27 26.40 -61.83 41.84
CA ALA A 27 26.39 -60.47 42.40
C ALA A 27 25.27 -60.28 43.43
N ALA A 28 25.32 -59.19 44.19
CA ALA A 28 24.30 -58.88 45.19
C ALA A 28 22.94 -58.64 44.51
N ASN A 29 21.86 -59.09 45.16
CA ASN A 29 20.47 -59.03 44.68
C ASN A 29 20.20 -59.73 43.33
N ALA A 30 21.19 -60.42 42.75
CA ALA A 30 21.08 -61.00 41.41
C ALA A 30 20.19 -62.27 41.38
N ILE A 31 19.35 -62.39 40.35
CA ILE A 31 18.39 -63.49 40.19
C ILE A 31 18.65 -64.24 38.88
N ALA A 32 19.11 -65.49 38.94
CA ALA A 32 19.33 -66.37 37.80
C ALA A 32 18.38 -67.58 37.84
N VAL A 33 17.45 -67.69 36.89
CA VAL A 33 16.45 -68.78 36.84
C VAL A 33 16.47 -69.44 35.47
N GLY A 34 16.95 -70.68 35.39
CA GLY A 34 17.01 -71.48 34.17
C GLY A 34 18.32 -72.25 34.00
N ARG A 35 18.33 -73.27 33.12
CA ARG A 35 19.54 -74.06 32.88
C ARG A 35 20.63 -73.21 32.22
N ASN A 36 21.80 -73.09 32.86
CA ASN A 36 22.91 -72.19 32.49
C ASN A 36 22.54 -70.69 32.44
N SER A 37 21.52 -70.20 33.15
CA SER A 37 21.32 -68.75 33.28
C SER A 37 22.47 -68.11 34.10
N ALA A 38 22.88 -66.90 33.75
CA ALA A 38 23.89 -66.15 34.50
C ALA A 38 23.42 -64.71 34.78
N ALA A 39 23.30 -64.37 36.05
CA ALA A 39 23.06 -63.02 36.57
C ALA A 39 24.30 -62.59 37.35
N ALA A 40 25.21 -61.87 36.70
CA ALA A 40 26.53 -61.53 37.25
C ALA A 40 26.71 -60.05 37.62
N GLY A 41 25.73 -59.20 37.31
CA GLY A 41 25.70 -57.81 37.75
C GLY A 41 24.87 -57.59 39.01
N VAL A 42 25.15 -56.53 39.76
CA VAL A 42 24.34 -56.14 40.91
C VAL A 42 22.92 -55.79 40.44
N ASP A 43 21.90 -56.21 41.20
CA ASP A 43 20.47 -56.01 40.86
C ASP A 43 20.04 -56.59 39.50
N SER A 44 20.80 -57.55 38.95
CA SER A 44 20.52 -58.16 37.63
C SER A 44 19.55 -59.34 37.69
N LEU A 45 18.77 -59.54 36.62
CA LEU A 45 17.81 -60.63 36.48
C LEU A 45 18.02 -61.40 35.16
N ALA A 46 18.38 -62.68 35.24
CA ALA A 46 18.53 -63.59 34.11
C ALA A 46 17.52 -64.74 34.21
N PHE A 47 16.39 -64.65 33.50
CA PHE A 47 15.30 -65.63 33.52
C PHE A 47 15.17 -66.38 32.19
N GLY A 48 15.72 -67.59 32.10
CA GLY A 48 15.62 -68.46 30.93
C GLY A 48 16.82 -69.39 30.74
N ARG A 49 16.73 -70.31 29.79
CA ARG A 49 17.84 -71.23 29.48
C ARG A 49 18.96 -70.46 28.78
N LYS A 50 20.16 -70.38 29.39
CA LYS A 50 21.29 -69.54 28.94
C LYS A 50 20.98 -68.03 28.84
N SER A 51 20.06 -67.48 29.63
CA SER A 51 19.93 -66.02 29.74
C SER A 51 21.17 -65.40 30.39
N LEU A 52 21.61 -64.22 29.94
CA LEU A 52 22.82 -63.55 30.38
C LEU A 52 22.53 -62.09 30.80
N ALA A 53 22.57 -61.81 32.09
CA ALA A 53 22.46 -60.48 32.68
C ALA A 53 23.73 -60.18 33.49
N ASN A 54 24.82 -59.88 32.79
CA ASN A 54 26.16 -59.84 33.40
C ASN A 54 26.58 -58.46 33.92
N ALA A 55 25.79 -57.41 33.64
CA ALA A 55 26.05 -56.03 34.04
C ALA A 55 24.99 -55.52 35.05
N ALA A 56 25.26 -54.40 35.71
CA ALA A 56 24.37 -53.87 36.76
C ALA A 56 22.98 -53.52 36.20
N ASN A 57 21.93 -53.77 36.99
CA ASN A 57 20.52 -53.54 36.64
C ASN A 57 20.05 -54.23 35.34
N ALA A 58 20.82 -55.18 34.79
CA ALA A 58 20.51 -55.84 33.52
C ALA A 58 19.34 -56.82 33.68
N ILE A 59 18.37 -56.78 32.77
CA ILE A 59 17.21 -57.68 32.76
C ILE A 59 17.23 -58.50 31.47
N ALA A 60 17.47 -59.81 31.56
CA ALA A 60 17.50 -60.75 30.45
C ALA A 60 16.47 -61.88 30.67
N MET A 61 15.29 -61.77 30.05
CA MET A 61 14.18 -62.73 30.20
C MET A 61 13.87 -63.47 28.89
N GLY A 62 14.40 -64.67 28.73
CA GLY A 62 14.21 -65.52 27.56
C GLY A 62 15.26 -66.62 27.45
N ALA A 63 15.03 -67.62 26.60
CA ALA A 63 16.11 -68.55 26.26
C ALA A 63 17.15 -67.82 25.40
N GLU A 64 18.43 -67.84 25.80
CA GLU A 64 19.52 -67.17 25.11
C GLU A 64 19.38 -65.63 24.99
N SER A 65 18.57 -65.00 25.85
CA SER A 65 18.48 -63.54 25.93
C SER A 65 19.72 -62.94 26.63
N LYS A 66 20.19 -61.77 26.19
CA LYS A 66 21.39 -61.10 26.71
C LYS A 66 21.13 -59.61 26.95
N ALA A 67 21.51 -59.10 28.13
CA ALA A 67 21.37 -57.68 28.49
C ALA A 67 22.68 -57.08 29.04
N ALA A 68 22.99 -55.87 28.60
CA ALA A 68 24.04 -54.99 29.11
C ALA A 68 23.55 -54.13 30.31
N GLU A 69 24.36 -53.15 30.72
CA GLU A 69 24.07 -52.33 31.91
C GLU A 69 22.80 -51.49 31.73
N ASN A 70 21.94 -51.50 32.75
CA ASN A 70 20.59 -50.90 32.75
C ASN A 70 19.70 -51.35 31.57
N ALA A 71 20.06 -52.41 30.85
CA ALA A 71 19.40 -52.81 29.62
C ALA A 71 18.34 -53.90 29.88
N THR A 72 17.30 -53.93 29.05
CA THR A 72 16.18 -54.87 29.17
C THR A 72 16.01 -55.68 27.88
N ALA A 73 16.42 -56.95 27.90
CA ALA A 73 16.23 -57.93 26.84
C ALA A 73 15.15 -58.95 27.24
N VAL A 74 14.04 -59.01 26.50
CA VAL A 74 12.90 -59.88 26.79
C VAL A 74 12.45 -60.61 25.52
N GLY A 75 12.64 -61.92 25.48
CA GLY A 75 12.34 -62.78 24.33
C GLY A 75 13.44 -63.82 24.07
N THR A 76 13.10 -64.89 23.36
CA THR A 76 14.10 -65.88 22.93
C THR A 76 15.10 -65.23 21.98
N ASN A 77 16.40 -65.33 22.30
CA ASN A 77 17.49 -64.72 21.56
C ASN A 77 17.39 -63.18 21.44
N ALA A 78 16.73 -62.50 22.39
CA ALA A 78 16.71 -61.04 22.46
C ALA A 78 18.06 -60.51 22.99
N GLU A 79 18.65 -59.53 22.31
CA GLU A 79 19.95 -58.95 22.68
C GLU A 79 19.83 -57.44 22.88
N ALA A 80 19.95 -56.97 24.12
CA ALA A 80 20.09 -55.56 24.47
C ALA A 80 21.56 -55.30 24.83
N ASN A 81 22.39 -55.05 23.83
CA ASN A 81 23.86 -55.02 23.94
C ASN A 81 24.41 -53.66 24.37
N GLY A 82 23.66 -52.56 24.20
CA GLY A 82 24.05 -51.21 24.61
C GLY A 82 23.61 -50.81 26.02
N LEU A 83 24.26 -49.81 26.61
CA LEU A 83 23.85 -49.17 27.86
C LEU A 83 22.43 -48.60 27.74
N ASN A 84 21.58 -48.82 28.73
CA ASN A 84 20.18 -48.35 28.77
C ASN A 84 19.31 -48.85 27.57
N SER A 85 19.71 -49.90 26.86
CA SER A 85 19.00 -50.38 25.67
C SER A 85 17.81 -51.30 26.00
N ILE A 86 16.81 -51.36 25.11
CA ILE A 86 15.60 -52.18 25.28
C ILE A 86 15.41 -53.07 24.04
N ALA A 87 15.47 -54.39 24.20
CA ALA A 87 15.20 -55.38 23.16
C ALA A 87 14.04 -56.30 23.59
N LEU A 88 12.81 -56.04 23.11
CA LEU A 88 11.60 -56.79 23.47
C LEU A 88 11.02 -57.50 22.25
N GLY A 89 11.27 -58.80 22.11
CA GLY A 89 10.82 -59.63 21.01
C GLY A 89 11.71 -60.86 20.80
N SER A 90 11.20 -61.91 20.15
CA SER A 90 12.08 -63.03 19.76
C SER A 90 13.07 -62.54 18.70
N GLY A 91 14.37 -62.68 18.95
CA GLY A 91 15.43 -62.21 18.05
C GLY A 91 15.51 -60.70 17.85
N SER A 92 14.96 -59.89 18.76
CA SER A 92 15.15 -58.43 18.74
C SER A 92 16.57 -58.05 19.17
N ILE A 93 17.19 -57.09 18.50
CA ILE A 93 18.56 -56.62 18.77
C ILE A 93 18.56 -55.10 18.97
N ALA A 94 19.00 -54.64 20.13
CA ALA A 94 19.23 -53.24 20.48
C ALA A 94 20.73 -53.10 20.80
N ASP A 95 21.53 -52.77 19.77
CA ASP A 95 22.96 -53.13 19.75
C ASP A 95 23.89 -52.08 20.41
N VAL A 96 23.42 -50.83 20.50
CA VAL A 96 24.21 -49.66 20.93
C VAL A 96 23.44 -48.85 21.99
N ASP A 97 24.13 -47.98 22.72
CA ASP A 97 23.57 -47.22 23.84
C ASP A 97 22.27 -46.46 23.48
N ASN A 98 21.30 -46.50 24.41
CA ASN A 98 19.98 -45.88 24.32
C ASN A 98 19.13 -46.34 23.11
N THR A 99 19.37 -47.53 22.57
CA THR A 99 18.55 -48.10 21.48
C THR A 99 17.29 -48.81 21.98
N ILE A 100 16.23 -48.80 21.16
CA ILE A 100 14.96 -49.48 21.44
C ILE A 100 14.57 -50.36 20.25
N ALA A 101 14.57 -51.67 20.42
CA ALA A 101 14.11 -52.66 19.45
C ALA A 101 12.91 -53.46 20.01
N LEU A 102 11.70 -53.11 19.56
CA LEU A 102 10.45 -53.72 19.98
C LEU A 102 9.79 -54.49 18.82
N GLY A 103 9.77 -55.82 18.90
CA GLY A 103 9.17 -56.69 17.88
C GLY A 103 10.07 -57.86 17.48
N ASN A 104 9.47 -58.92 16.91
CA ASN A 104 10.24 -60.07 16.43
C ASN A 104 11.21 -59.67 15.31
N GLN A 105 12.48 -60.06 15.41
CA GLN A 105 13.57 -59.67 14.50
C GLN A 105 13.79 -58.14 14.34
N SER A 106 13.24 -57.31 15.24
CA SER A 106 13.48 -55.86 15.19
C SER A 106 14.93 -55.53 15.56
N GLN A 107 15.57 -54.62 14.83
CA GLN A 107 16.99 -54.31 14.95
C GLN A 107 17.21 -52.79 15.04
N ALA A 108 17.72 -52.32 16.17
CA ALA A 108 18.20 -50.95 16.38
C ALA A 108 19.72 -51.00 16.60
N VAL A 109 20.49 -50.61 15.58
CA VAL A 109 21.92 -51.01 15.42
C VAL A 109 22.89 -49.84 15.66
N ALA A 110 22.40 -48.61 15.76
CA ALA A 110 23.22 -47.42 16.00
C ALA A 110 22.67 -46.60 17.18
N ALA A 111 23.53 -45.77 17.79
CA ALA A 111 23.19 -45.01 19.01
C ALA A 111 21.87 -44.23 18.87
N GLY A 112 20.99 -44.35 19.87
CA GLY A 112 19.67 -43.69 19.90
C GLY A 112 18.66 -44.19 18.85
N ALA A 113 18.94 -45.25 18.10
CA ALA A 113 18.02 -45.80 17.10
C ALA A 113 16.79 -46.49 17.74
N ILE A 114 15.64 -46.36 17.08
CA ILE A 114 14.35 -46.90 17.51
C ILE A 114 13.75 -47.74 16.37
N ALA A 115 13.59 -49.05 16.60
CA ALA A 115 12.98 -49.99 15.68
C ALA A 115 11.76 -50.67 16.35
N ILE A 116 10.55 -50.28 15.95
CA ILE A 116 9.29 -50.76 16.54
C ILE A 116 8.45 -51.44 15.47
N GLY A 117 8.34 -52.76 15.52
CA GLY A 117 7.67 -53.58 14.52
C GLY A 117 8.40 -54.88 14.23
N GLN A 118 7.74 -55.80 13.51
CA GLN A 118 8.38 -57.05 13.11
C GLN A 118 9.35 -56.80 11.94
N GLY A 119 10.59 -57.27 12.09
CA GLY A 119 11.63 -57.21 11.03
C GLY A 119 12.14 -55.81 10.68
N ASN A 120 11.86 -54.79 11.50
CA ASN A 120 12.36 -53.43 11.26
C ASN A 120 13.87 -53.33 11.50
N LYS A 121 14.54 -52.43 10.79
CA LYS A 121 15.99 -52.21 10.88
C LYS A 121 16.35 -50.72 10.87
N ALA A 122 16.77 -50.20 12.01
CA ALA A 122 17.27 -48.83 12.17
C ALA A 122 18.80 -48.88 12.32
N ASP A 123 19.49 -48.69 11.19
CA ASP A 123 20.97 -48.73 11.08
C ASP A 123 21.63 -47.37 11.29
N GLY A 124 20.86 -46.28 11.15
CA GLY A 124 21.34 -44.91 11.33
C GLY A 124 21.32 -44.43 12.78
N ALA A 125 22.26 -43.58 13.17
CA ALA A 125 22.23 -42.94 14.50
C ALA A 125 21.00 -42.02 14.63
N ASN A 126 20.22 -42.21 15.69
CA ASN A 126 18.90 -41.58 15.90
C ASN A 126 17.84 -41.92 14.84
N ALA A 127 18.01 -43.02 14.10
CA ALA A 127 17.04 -43.49 13.10
C ALA A 127 15.77 -44.04 13.75
N ILE A 128 14.61 -43.79 13.13
CA ILE A 128 13.32 -44.35 13.55
C ILE A 128 12.75 -45.25 12.43
N ALA A 129 12.42 -46.50 12.76
CA ALA A 129 11.77 -47.46 11.88
C ALA A 129 10.52 -48.04 12.56
N LEU A 130 9.32 -47.64 12.13
CA LEU A 130 8.03 -48.03 12.72
C LEU A 130 7.13 -48.71 11.69
N GLY A 131 6.71 -49.96 11.94
CA GLY A 131 5.84 -50.68 11.02
C GLY A 131 6.15 -52.18 10.89
N ASN A 132 6.50 -52.62 9.68
CA ASN A 132 6.83 -54.01 9.38
C ASN A 132 7.83 -54.07 8.22
N GLY A 133 9.03 -54.62 8.46
CA GLY A 133 10.11 -54.60 7.48
C GLY A 133 10.57 -53.18 7.08
N SER A 134 10.33 -52.18 7.93
CA SER A 134 10.75 -50.79 7.69
C SER A 134 12.26 -50.67 7.90
N ILE A 135 12.97 -49.99 6.98
CA ILE A 135 14.43 -49.87 6.98
C ILE A 135 14.85 -48.40 6.98
N THR A 136 15.68 -48.01 7.94
CA THR A 136 16.18 -46.64 8.09
C THR A 136 17.71 -46.66 8.22
N GLY A 137 18.40 -46.27 7.14
CA GLY A 137 19.87 -46.29 7.03
C GLY A 137 20.55 -44.93 7.15
N GLY A 138 19.78 -43.84 7.14
CA GLY A 138 20.31 -42.47 7.21
C GLY A 138 21.00 -42.14 8.52
N VAL A 139 22.26 -41.70 8.46
CA VAL A 139 22.99 -41.14 9.61
C VAL A 139 22.54 -39.70 9.86
N ASN A 140 22.30 -39.32 11.11
CA ASN A 140 21.85 -37.99 11.59
C ASN A 140 20.34 -37.68 11.45
N ALA A 141 19.98 -36.46 11.84
CA ALA A 141 18.91 -36.14 12.78
C ALA A 141 17.48 -36.55 12.35
N ILE A 142 17.11 -37.78 12.72
CA ILE A 142 15.76 -38.34 12.59
C ILE A 142 15.40 -38.66 11.12
N ALA A 143 16.11 -39.62 10.53
CA ALA A 143 15.54 -40.37 9.42
C ALA A 143 14.37 -41.23 9.92
N ILE A 144 13.24 -41.24 9.20
CA ILE A 144 12.00 -41.92 9.63
C ILE A 144 11.48 -42.83 8.51
N ALA A 145 11.22 -44.09 8.82
CA ALA A 145 10.48 -45.00 7.96
C ALA A 145 9.18 -45.45 8.68
N LEU A 146 8.01 -44.95 8.22
CA LEU A 146 6.70 -45.28 8.78
C LEU A 146 5.87 -46.14 7.79
N GLY A 147 5.47 -47.34 8.23
CA GLY A 147 4.60 -48.24 7.47
C GLY A 147 5.34 -49.45 6.89
N GLN A 148 4.57 -50.39 6.33
CA GLN A 148 5.12 -51.66 5.85
C GLN A 148 6.12 -51.44 4.71
N GLY A 149 7.34 -51.99 4.82
CA GLY A 149 8.37 -51.90 3.77
C GLY A 149 8.83 -50.48 3.42
N SER A 150 8.59 -49.48 4.27
CA SER A 150 9.10 -48.12 4.06
C SER A 150 10.62 -48.06 4.19
N TYR A 151 11.27 -47.24 3.37
CA TYR A 151 12.73 -47.11 3.28
C TYR A 151 13.18 -45.66 3.38
N ALA A 152 14.04 -45.35 4.35
CA ALA A 152 14.69 -44.05 4.52
C ALA A 152 16.22 -44.25 4.51
N GLY A 153 16.80 -44.23 3.30
CA GLY A 153 18.14 -44.77 3.05
C GLY A 153 19.31 -43.86 3.38
N LEU A 154 19.13 -42.54 3.23
CA LEU A 154 20.19 -41.53 3.39
C LEU A 154 19.88 -40.56 4.53
N GLU A 155 20.90 -39.77 4.91
CA GLU A 155 20.84 -38.71 5.93
C GLU A 155 19.59 -37.83 5.80
N ASN A 156 18.87 -37.65 6.92
CA ASN A 156 17.64 -36.88 7.05
C ASN A 156 16.48 -37.32 6.11
N GLY A 157 16.49 -38.55 5.61
CA GLY A 157 15.40 -39.09 4.77
C GLY A 157 14.13 -39.42 5.57
N THR A 158 12.96 -38.98 5.10
CA THR A 158 11.65 -39.25 5.73
C THR A 158 10.73 -39.98 4.76
N ALA A 159 10.40 -41.24 5.03
CA ALA A 159 9.49 -42.07 4.24
C ALA A 159 8.24 -42.43 5.06
N ILE A 160 7.08 -41.90 4.66
CA ILE A 160 5.81 -42.07 5.38
C ILE A 160 4.76 -42.71 4.47
N GLY A 161 4.51 -43.99 4.67
CA GLY A 161 3.55 -44.79 3.90
C GLY A 161 4.11 -46.17 3.58
N ALA A 162 3.23 -47.16 3.36
CA ALA A 162 3.66 -48.49 2.95
C ALA A 162 4.45 -48.42 1.63
N GLN A 163 5.66 -48.98 1.59
CA GLN A 163 6.60 -48.92 0.47
C GLN A 163 7.01 -47.49 0.04
N ALA A 164 6.85 -46.48 0.91
CA ALA A 164 7.44 -45.16 0.68
C ALA A 164 8.97 -45.26 0.73
N SER A 165 9.68 -44.56 -0.17
CA SER A 165 11.13 -44.69 -0.35
C SER A 165 11.81 -43.32 -0.50
N ALA A 166 12.42 -42.84 0.58
CA ALA A 166 13.26 -41.64 0.60
C ALA A 166 14.72 -42.08 0.37
N GLN A 167 15.17 -41.92 -0.88
CA GLN A 167 16.50 -42.32 -1.36
C GLN A 167 17.44 -41.13 -1.55
N GLY A 168 16.94 -39.90 -1.67
CA GLY A 168 17.74 -38.67 -1.65
C GLY A 168 18.11 -38.24 -0.23
N LYS A 169 19.25 -37.56 -0.06
CA LYS A 169 19.59 -36.89 1.20
C LYS A 169 18.59 -35.77 1.48
N ASN A 170 18.15 -35.61 2.72
CA ASN A 170 17.20 -34.56 3.12
C ASN A 170 15.89 -34.60 2.29
N SER A 171 15.46 -35.80 1.88
CA SER A 171 14.27 -35.98 1.02
C SER A 171 13.09 -36.57 1.79
N VAL A 172 11.87 -36.26 1.35
CA VAL A 172 10.62 -36.74 1.96
C VAL A 172 9.80 -37.51 0.92
N ALA A 173 9.54 -38.79 1.17
CA ALA A 173 8.61 -39.61 0.40
C ALA A 173 7.30 -39.78 1.18
N LEU A 174 6.24 -39.09 0.75
CA LEU A 174 4.96 -39.03 1.45
C LEU A 174 3.86 -39.77 0.69
N GLY A 175 3.24 -40.75 1.33
CA GLY A 175 2.21 -41.63 0.76
C GLY A 175 2.73 -43.00 0.33
N ALA A 176 1.82 -43.98 0.22
CA ALA A 176 2.19 -45.35 -0.11
C ALA A 176 2.82 -45.46 -1.52
N GLY A 177 3.95 -46.15 -1.62
CA GLY A 177 4.72 -46.29 -2.87
C GLY A 177 5.33 -45.00 -3.41
N SER A 178 5.33 -43.89 -2.65
CA SER A 178 6.00 -42.65 -3.08
C SER A 178 7.51 -42.82 -3.07
N VAL A 179 8.21 -42.21 -4.03
CA VAL A 179 9.67 -42.33 -4.18
C VAL A 179 10.28 -40.94 -4.36
N ALA A 180 11.22 -40.58 -3.49
CA ALA A 180 12.05 -39.39 -3.60
C ALA A 180 13.51 -39.82 -3.85
N THR A 181 13.98 -39.71 -5.09
CA THR A 181 15.37 -40.06 -5.47
C THR A 181 16.35 -38.92 -5.23
N ASP A 182 15.88 -37.69 -5.40
CA ASP A 182 16.73 -36.51 -5.50
C ASP A 182 16.86 -35.85 -4.13
N ALA A 183 18.02 -35.27 -3.85
CA ALA A 183 18.25 -34.57 -2.59
C ALA A 183 17.38 -33.32 -2.46
N ASP A 184 17.02 -32.95 -1.24
CA ASP A 184 16.25 -31.74 -0.92
C ASP A 184 14.86 -31.67 -1.61
N THR A 185 14.23 -32.82 -1.85
CA THR A 185 12.90 -32.92 -2.49
C THR A 185 11.81 -33.53 -1.61
N VAL A 186 10.56 -33.10 -1.83
CA VAL A 186 9.35 -33.74 -1.29
C VAL A 186 8.59 -34.42 -2.43
N SER A 187 8.53 -35.75 -2.42
CA SER A 187 7.78 -36.55 -3.39
C SER A 187 6.51 -37.10 -2.78
N VAL A 188 5.35 -36.73 -3.36
CA VAL A 188 4.03 -37.23 -3.00
C VAL A 188 3.57 -38.41 -3.87
N GLY A 189 4.46 -39.00 -4.68
CA GLY A 189 4.11 -40.07 -5.62
C GLY A 189 5.32 -40.73 -6.26
N ASN A 190 5.13 -41.31 -7.44
CA ASN A 190 6.20 -41.86 -8.27
C ASN A 190 5.88 -41.70 -9.76
N THR A 191 6.76 -42.20 -10.65
CA THR A 191 6.64 -42.07 -12.11
C THR A 191 5.38 -42.70 -12.72
N THR A 192 4.75 -43.67 -12.05
CA THR A 192 3.49 -44.31 -12.50
C THR A 192 2.25 -43.90 -11.69
N ALA A 193 2.45 -43.29 -10.52
CA ALA A 193 1.39 -42.83 -9.62
C ALA A 193 1.72 -41.44 -9.04
N GLN A 194 1.47 -40.40 -9.82
CA GLN A 194 1.45 -39.02 -9.30
C GLN A 194 0.17 -38.76 -8.48
N ARG A 195 0.23 -37.81 -7.55
CA ARG A 195 -0.92 -37.40 -6.72
C ARG A 195 -1.17 -35.90 -6.85
N GLN A 196 -2.43 -35.50 -6.77
CA GLN A 196 -2.81 -34.10 -6.65
C GLN A 196 -2.54 -33.61 -5.22
N ILE A 197 -1.98 -32.41 -5.09
CA ILE A 197 -1.93 -31.69 -3.82
C ILE A 197 -3.16 -30.78 -3.79
N VAL A 198 -4.06 -31.02 -2.83
CA VAL A 198 -5.36 -30.36 -2.72
C VAL A 198 -5.47 -29.58 -1.41
N ASN A 199 -6.44 -28.66 -1.33
CA ASN A 199 -6.62 -27.72 -0.20
C ASN A 199 -5.41 -26.80 0.04
N MET A 200 -4.65 -26.50 -1.01
CA MET A 200 -3.57 -25.52 -1.02
C MET A 200 -4.16 -24.10 -1.10
N ALA A 201 -3.80 -23.23 -0.16
CA ALA A 201 -4.11 -21.79 -0.23
C ALA A 201 -3.47 -21.16 -1.49
N ALA A 202 -3.81 -19.91 -1.81
CA ALA A 202 -3.05 -19.19 -2.83
C ALA A 202 -1.69 -18.81 -2.21
N GLY A 203 -0.58 -19.19 -2.85
CA GLY A 203 0.76 -18.78 -2.43
C GLY A 203 1.06 -17.34 -2.84
N ASP A 204 1.98 -16.67 -2.15
CA ASP A 204 2.34 -15.29 -2.52
C ASP A 204 3.06 -15.23 -3.88
N ILE A 205 2.73 -14.23 -4.70
CA ILE A 205 3.32 -14.02 -6.03
C ILE A 205 4.28 -12.83 -5.95
N SER A 206 5.58 -13.12 -5.82
CA SER A 206 6.66 -12.12 -5.83
C SER A 206 7.93 -12.72 -6.43
N THR A 207 8.92 -11.87 -6.75
CA THR A 207 10.21 -12.30 -7.34
C THR A 207 11.10 -13.13 -6.39
N THR A 208 10.76 -13.17 -5.10
CA THR A 208 11.47 -13.93 -4.05
C THR A 208 10.63 -15.03 -3.42
N SER A 209 9.37 -15.19 -3.83
CA SER A 209 8.47 -16.20 -3.27
C SER A 209 8.95 -17.62 -3.57
N THR A 210 8.81 -18.50 -2.58
CA THR A 210 9.05 -19.95 -2.70
C THR A 210 7.78 -20.77 -2.50
N ASP A 211 6.61 -20.13 -2.51
CA ASP A 211 5.33 -20.79 -2.29
C ASP A 211 4.91 -21.65 -3.49
N ALA A 212 4.16 -22.71 -3.20
CA ALA A 212 3.51 -23.49 -4.24
C ALA A 212 2.26 -22.76 -4.77
N ILE A 213 2.17 -22.60 -6.09
CA ILE A 213 0.99 -22.01 -6.75
C ILE A 213 -0.13 -23.04 -6.90
N ASN A 214 -1.36 -22.61 -6.64
CA ASN A 214 -2.55 -23.44 -6.87
C ASN A 214 -3.20 -23.17 -8.25
N GLY A 215 -4.09 -24.06 -8.67
CA GLY A 215 -4.73 -23.98 -10.00
C GLY A 215 -5.57 -22.72 -10.23
N SER A 216 -6.09 -22.09 -9.17
CA SER A 216 -6.85 -20.83 -9.30
C SER A 216 -5.96 -19.63 -9.62
N GLN A 217 -4.73 -19.61 -9.11
CA GLN A 217 -3.74 -18.57 -9.41
C GLN A 217 -3.26 -18.67 -10.86
N LEU A 218 -2.93 -19.89 -11.31
CA LEU A 218 -2.56 -20.12 -12.70
C LEU A 218 -3.71 -19.79 -13.66
N TYR A 219 -4.95 -20.13 -13.31
CA TYR A 219 -6.13 -19.74 -14.08
C TYR A 219 -6.32 -18.21 -14.13
N ALA A 220 -6.10 -17.51 -13.02
CA ALA A 220 -6.17 -16.05 -12.97
C ALA A 220 -5.11 -15.39 -13.87
N ILE A 221 -3.87 -15.91 -13.88
CA ILE A 221 -2.81 -15.47 -14.79
C ILE A 221 -3.20 -15.74 -16.25
N SER A 222 -3.62 -16.97 -16.59
CA SER A 222 -4.12 -17.28 -17.94
C SER A 222 -5.28 -16.38 -18.37
N LYS A 223 -6.17 -16.00 -17.43
CA LYS A 223 -7.31 -15.11 -17.69
C LYS A 223 -6.85 -13.69 -17.96
N SER A 224 -5.92 -13.16 -17.16
CA SER A 224 -5.27 -11.87 -17.41
C SER A 224 -4.58 -11.84 -18.77
N VAL A 225 -3.85 -12.90 -19.15
CA VAL A 225 -3.21 -13.01 -20.47
C VAL A 225 -4.25 -13.02 -21.59
N ALA A 226 -5.35 -13.78 -21.45
CA ALA A 226 -6.43 -13.81 -22.45
C ALA A 226 -7.12 -12.43 -22.60
N ASP A 227 -7.38 -11.74 -21.49
CA ASP A 227 -8.02 -10.42 -21.49
C ASP A 227 -7.11 -9.35 -22.13
N ASN A 228 -5.81 -9.37 -21.81
CA ASN A 228 -4.82 -8.45 -22.39
C ASN A 228 -4.51 -8.74 -23.87
N LEU A 229 -4.59 -9.99 -24.31
CA LEU A 229 -4.58 -10.32 -25.74
C LEU A 229 -5.83 -9.78 -26.44
N GLY A 230 -7.00 -9.86 -25.79
CA GLY A 230 -8.26 -9.42 -26.38
C GLY A 230 -8.64 -10.23 -27.62
N GLY A 231 -9.30 -9.60 -28.60
CA GLY A 231 -9.71 -10.27 -29.84
C GLY A 231 -10.67 -11.46 -29.64
N GLY A 232 -11.31 -11.59 -28.48
CA GLY A 232 -12.12 -12.76 -28.13
C GLY A 232 -11.32 -13.99 -27.64
N ALA A 233 -10.04 -13.83 -27.30
CA ALA A 233 -9.30 -14.84 -26.54
C ALA A 233 -9.99 -15.11 -25.19
N THR A 234 -9.97 -16.37 -24.77
CA THR A 234 -10.62 -16.86 -23.54
C THR A 234 -9.78 -17.98 -22.92
N VAL A 235 -10.09 -18.39 -21.70
CA VAL A 235 -9.43 -19.53 -21.04
C VAL A 235 -10.40 -20.70 -20.94
N ASN A 236 -9.98 -21.88 -21.39
CA ASN A 236 -10.79 -23.09 -21.28
C ASN A 236 -10.71 -23.71 -19.86
N ALA A 237 -11.49 -24.77 -19.61
CA ALA A 237 -11.54 -25.45 -18.31
C ALA A 237 -10.22 -26.13 -17.88
N GLN A 238 -9.20 -26.16 -18.75
CA GLN A 238 -7.86 -26.70 -18.49
C GLN A 238 -6.81 -25.58 -18.27
N GLY A 239 -7.23 -24.30 -18.23
CA GLY A 239 -6.31 -23.17 -18.05
C GLY A 239 -5.59 -22.72 -19.32
N VAL A 240 -5.93 -23.27 -20.49
CA VAL A 240 -5.31 -22.94 -21.77
C VAL A 240 -6.00 -21.73 -22.40
N VAL A 241 -5.20 -20.73 -22.82
CA VAL A 241 -5.65 -19.55 -23.56
C VAL A 241 -5.98 -19.94 -25.01
N THR A 242 -7.16 -19.56 -25.49
CA THR A 242 -7.58 -19.73 -26.88
C THR A 242 -7.03 -18.60 -27.75
N SER A 243 -6.74 -18.90 -29.03
CA SER A 243 -6.19 -17.90 -29.96
C SER A 243 -7.13 -16.69 -30.12
N PRO A 244 -6.60 -15.45 -30.09
CA PRO A 244 -7.37 -14.25 -30.39
C PRO A 244 -7.82 -14.21 -31.87
N ASN A 245 -8.82 -13.37 -32.16
CA ASN A 245 -9.37 -13.12 -33.49
C ASN A 245 -9.26 -11.62 -33.81
N TYR A 246 -8.09 -11.15 -34.23
CA TYR A 246 -7.89 -9.75 -34.59
C TYR A 246 -8.47 -9.48 -35.98
N ARG A 247 -9.50 -8.63 -36.04
CA ARG A 247 -10.21 -8.29 -37.29
C ARG A 247 -9.71 -6.95 -37.82
N LEU A 248 -8.80 -7.01 -38.79
CA LEU A 248 -8.30 -5.84 -39.53
C LEU A 248 -9.02 -5.71 -40.88
N LYS A 249 -8.88 -4.56 -41.56
CA LYS A 249 -9.42 -4.41 -42.93
C LYS A 249 -8.80 -5.40 -43.92
N SER A 250 -7.56 -5.84 -43.68
CA SER A 250 -6.81 -6.77 -44.51
C SER A 250 -7.10 -8.25 -44.24
N GLY A 251 -7.79 -8.59 -43.14
CA GLY A 251 -8.09 -9.99 -42.81
C GLY A 251 -8.36 -10.25 -41.33
N ILE A 252 -8.39 -11.54 -40.99
CA ILE A 252 -8.53 -12.04 -39.62
C ILE A 252 -7.24 -12.75 -39.24
N PHE A 253 -6.65 -12.37 -38.10
CA PHE A 253 -5.35 -12.85 -37.66
C PHE A 253 -5.44 -13.52 -36.28
N GLY A 254 -4.77 -14.67 -36.14
CA GLY A 254 -4.79 -15.52 -34.95
C GLY A 254 -3.73 -15.21 -33.89
N THR A 255 -2.79 -14.30 -34.20
CA THR A 255 -1.71 -13.88 -33.31
C THR A 255 -1.50 -12.36 -33.41
N VAL A 256 -0.86 -11.77 -32.38
CA VAL A 256 -0.49 -10.35 -32.39
C VAL A 256 0.51 -10.05 -33.51
N GLY A 257 1.49 -10.93 -33.73
CA GLY A 257 2.52 -10.77 -34.76
C GLY A 257 1.91 -10.71 -36.16
N ASP A 258 1.06 -11.67 -36.51
CA ASP A 258 0.42 -11.70 -37.83
C ASP A 258 -0.52 -10.50 -38.03
N ALA A 259 -1.20 -10.04 -36.97
CA ALA A 259 -2.04 -8.84 -37.02
C ALA A 259 -1.21 -7.57 -37.26
N LEU A 260 -0.09 -7.42 -36.55
CA LEU A 260 0.82 -6.28 -36.75
C LEU A 260 1.45 -6.30 -38.14
N THR A 261 1.93 -7.45 -38.63
CA THR A 261 2.39 -7.60 -40.02
C THR A 261 1.26 -7.36 -41.04
N GLY A 262 0.02 -7.72 -40.69
CA GLY A 262 -1.18 -7.44 -41.49
C GLY A 262 -1.55 -5.96 -41.54
N LEU A 263 -1.20 -5.17 -40.52
CA LEU A 263 -1.32 -3.70 -40.50
C LEU A 263 -0.14 -3.06 -41.27
N ASP A 264 1.07 -3.49 -40.96
CA ASP A 264 2.35 -3.02 -41.52
C ASP A 264 2.35 -3.08 -43.06
N ASN A 265 1.95 -4.23 -43.63
CA ASN A 265 1.80 -4.36 -45.09
C ASN A 265 0.77 -3.40 -45.70
N ASN A 266 -0.16 -2.84 -44.93
CA ASN A 266 -1.26 -1.99 -45.42
C ASN A 266 -1.08 -0.50 -45.07
N THR A 267 0.10 -0.08 -44.62
CA THR A 267 0.44 1.32 -44.28
C THR A 267 1.62 1.84 -45.12
N LEU A 268 1.70 3.17 -45.32
CA LEU A 268 2.89 3.79 -45.90
C LEU A 268 4.07 3.65 -44.92
N GLN A 269 5.16 3.06 -45.39
CA GLN A 269 6.26 2.61 -44.54
C GLN A 269 7.35 3.67 -44.38
N TRP A 270 7.67 4.08 -43.15
CA TRP A 270 8.78 5.01 -42.92
C TRP A 270 10.13 4.29 -43.09
N ASP A 271 10.82 4.57 -44.19
CA ASP A 271 12.19 4.13 -44.40
C ASP A 271 13.14 5.07 -43.65
N SER A 272 13.64 4.62 -42.50
CA SER A 272 14.52 5.39 -41.61
C SER A 272 15.91 5.67 -42.20
N LEU A 273 16.37 4.86 -43.17
CA LEU A 273 17.63 5.04 -43.89
C LEU A 273 17.49 6.10 -44.99
N LYS A 274 16.37 6.09 -45.72
CA LYS A 274 16.05 7.09 -46.75
C LYS A 274 15.41 8.37 -46.20
N LYS A 275 14.98 8.36 -44.92
CA LYS A 275 14.18 9.41 -44.27
C LYS A 275 12.95 9.82 -45.08
N ALA A 276 12.23 8.82 -45.60
CA ALA A 276 11.07 9.03 -46.46
C ALA A 276 10.02 7.93 -46.29
N TYR A 277 8.76 8.25 -46.56
CA TYR A 277 7.70 7.24 -46.64
C TYR A 277 7.77 6.47 -47.97
N SER A 278 7.72 5.15 -47.88
CA SER A 278 7.75 4.19 -48.97
C SER A 278 6.34 3.68 -49.25
N ALA A 279 6.00 3.57 -50.54
CA ALA A 279 4.78 2.92 -51.03
C ALA A 279 5.03 1.47 -51.48
N ALA A 280 6.16 0.85 -51.10
CA ALA A 280 6.38 -0.58 -51.37
C ALA A 280 5.41 -1.45 -50.56
N HIS A 281 4.90 -2.53 -51.16
CA HIS A 281 3.91 -3.42 -50.55
C HIS A 281 4.25 -4.89 -50.86
N GLY A 282 4.56 -5.69 -49.83
CA GLY A 282 4.96 -7.09 -49.99
C GLY A 282 6.25 -7.22 -50.83
N THR A 283 6.17 -7.93 -51.96
CA THR A 283 7.29 -8.06 -52.91
C THR A 283 7.38 -6.91 -53.92
N ASP A 284 6.34 -6.07 -54.03
CA ASP A 284 6.27 -5.02 -55.04
C ASP A 284 7.00 -3.76 -54.54
N THR A 285 8.04 -3.38 -55.27
CA THR A 285 8.94 -2.27 -54.89
C THR A 285 8.35 -0.88 -55.11
N THR A 286 7.22 -0.77 -55.81
CA THR A 286 6.52 0.50 -56.10
C THR A 286 5.00 0.28 -56.21
N SER A 287 4.20 0.87 -55.30
CA SER A 287 2.73 0.95 -55.42
C SER A 287 2.27 2.37 -55.74
N THR A 288 1.06 2.50 -56.28
CA THR A 288 0.45 3.80 -56.62
C THR A 288 -0.23 4.43 -55.41
N ILE A 289 0.12 5.67 -55.05
CA ILE A 289 -0.63 6.45 -54.04
C ILE A 289 -1.76 7.18 -54.77
N THR A 290 -3.01 6.91 -54.39
CA THR A 290 -4.21 7.55 -54.96
C THR A 290 -4.85 8.50 -53.94
N ASN A 291 -5.76 9.37 -54.40
CA ASN A 291 -6.41 10.41 -53.58
C ASN A 291 -5.45 11.42 -52.93
N VAL A 292 -4.30 11.70 -53.57
CA VAL A 292 -3.38 12.78 -53.17
C VAL A 292 -4.04 14.12 -53.48
N LYS A 293 -4.40 14.87 -52.44
CA LYS A 293 -4.90 16.25 -52.53
C LYS A 293 -3.82 17.14 -53.17
N ASP A 294 -4.25 18.15 -53.92
CA ASP A 294 -3.37 19.20 -54.45
C ASP A 294 -2.47 19.77 -53.35
N GLY A 295 -1.16 19.63 -53.52
CA GLY A 295 -0.15 20.18 -52.61
C GLY A 295 0.00 21.69 -52.79
N ALA A 296 0.41 22.43 -51.77
CA ALA A 296 0.69 23.85 -51.91
C ALA A 296 1.84 24.06 -52.92
N ILE A 297 1.65 24.94 -53.91
CA ILE A 297 2.72 25.31 -54.86
C ILE A 297 3.41 26.57 -54.34
N SER A 298 4.57 26.40 -53.69
CA SER A 298 5.43 27.46 -53.22
C SER A 298 6.89 26.98 -53.11
N ASP A 299 7.84 27.91 -53.11
CA ASP A 299 9.29 27.62 -53.07
C ASP A 299 9.74 26.87 -51.81
N THR A 300 8.94 26.92 -50.74
CA THR A 300 9.20 26.23 -49.47
C THR A 300 8.43 24.91 -49.33
N SER A 301 7.41 24.67 -50.16
CA SER A 301 6.53 23.50 -50.06
C SER A 301 7.29 22.18 -50.07
N LYS A 302 6.76 21.21 -49.32
CA LYS A 302 7.21 19.81 -49.27
C LYS A 302 6.05 18.84 -49.54
N ASP A 303 4.91 19.37 -49.98
CA ASP A 303 3.72 18.58 -50.28
C ASP A 303 3.94 17.73 -51.52
N ALA A 304 3.33 16.55 -51.55
CA ALA A 304 3.30 15.72 -52.74
C ALA A 304 2.33 16.34 -53.77
N VAL A 305 2.87 16.87 -54.87
CA VAL A 305 2.03 17.34 -55.99
C VAL A 305 1.42 16.16 -56.75
N ASN A 306 0.16 16.31 -57.16
CA ASN A 306 -0.55 15.27 -57.92
C ASN A 306 -0.46 15.47 -59.45
N GLY A 307 -1.00 14.51 -60.20
CA GLY A 307 -0.91 14.51 -61.67
C GLY A 307 -1.58 15.71 -62.34
N SER A 308 -2.66 16.25 -61.76
CA SER A 308 -3.36 17.45 -62.25
C SER A 308 -2.47 18.69 -62.14
N GLN A 309 -1.80 18.90 -61.02
CA GLN A 309 -0.92 20.06 -60.81
C GLN A 309 0.29 20.05 -61.74
N LEU A 310 0.88 18.86 -61.97
CA LEU A 310 1.96 18.69 -62.94
C LEU A 310 1.47 18.94 -64.38
N LYS A 311 0.22 18.53 -64.70
CA LYS A 311 -0.40 18.82 -65.99
C LYS A 311 -0.60 20.33 -66.20
N THR A 312 -1.14 21.06 -65.22
CA THR A 312 -1.30 22.52 -65.29
C THR A 312 0.04 23.24 -65.49
N THR A 313 1.09 22.81 -64.80
CA THR A 313 2.45 23.34 -65.01
C THR A 313 2.93 23.09 -66.45
N ASN A 314 2.72 21.89 -66.99
CA ASN A 314 3.09 21.58 -68.38
C ASN A 314 2.28 22.40 -69.41
N ASP A 315 0.97 22.60 -69.18
CA ASP A 315 0.11 23.41 -70.05
C ASP A 315 0.51 24.90 -70.00
N ASN A 316 0.93 25.41 -68.83
CA ASN A 316 1.52 26.75 -68.69
C ASN A 316 2.87 26.88 -69.42
N VAL A 317 3.73 25.85 -69.38
CA VAL A 317 4.99 25.82 -70.14
C VAL A 317 4.75 25.79 -71.66
N ALA A 318 3.76 25.03 -72.12
CA ALA A 318 3.33 25.03 -73.53
C ALA A 318 2.80 26.41 -73.94
N THR A 319 1.99 27.04 -73.08
CA THR A 319 1.45 28.39 -73.29
C THR A 319 2.56 29.45 -73.34
N ASN A 320 3.53 29.39 -72.43
CA ASN A 320 4.71 30.27 -72.46
C ASN A 320 5.56 30.05 -73.72
N THR A 321 5.67 28.81 -74.22
CA THR A 321 6.37 28.53 -75.48
C THR A 321 5.67 29.17 -76.68
N ALA A 322 4.32 29.14 -76.72
CA ALA A 322 3.53 29.87 -77.72
C ALA A 322 3.65 31.39 -77.56
N ASN A 323 3.58 31.92 -76.33
CA ASN A 323 3.72 33.35 -76.05
C ASN A 323 5.12 33.89 -76.42
N ILE A 324 6.19 33.13 -76.18
CA ILE A 324 7.56 33.48 -76.63
C ILE A 324 7.62 33.57 -78.15
N THR A 325 6.95 32.66 -78.86
CA THR A 325 6.84 32.68 -80.32
C THR A 325 6.10 33.92 -80.81
N THR A 326 4.97 34.27 -80.16
CA THR A 326 4.19 35.48 -80.46
C THR A 326 4.98 36.76 -80.18
N ASN A 327 5.61 36.87 -79.01
CA ASN A 327 6.41 38.02 -78.62
C ASN A 327 7.61 38.22 -79.56
N THR A 328 8.23 37.13 -80.04
CA THR A 328 9.30 37.20 -81.04
C THR A 328 8.80 37.85 -82.33
N ASN A 329 7.59 37.49 -82.78
CA ASN A 329 6.97 38.12 -83.96
C ASN A 329 6.61 39.59 -83.69
N SER A 330 6.03 39.93 -82.54
CA SER A 330 5.68 41.30 -82.17
C SER A 330 6.91 42.21 -82.00
N ILE A 331 8.04 41.68 -81.52
CA ILE A 331 9.32 42.41 -81.43
C ILE A 331 9.87 42.72 -82.82
N ASN A 332 9.73 41.80 -83.79
CA ASN A 332 10.09 42.09 -85.18
C ASN A 332 9.22 43.24 -85.72
N THR A 333 7.89 43.19 -85.53
CA THR A 333 6.99 44.28 -85.96
C THR A 333 7.27 45.61 -85.26
N LEU A 334 7.60 45.60 -83.97
CA LEU A 334 7.96 46.81 -83.23
C LEU A 334 9.31 47.39 -83.70
N THR A 335 10.23 46.54 -84.15
CA THR A 335 11.50 46.98 -84.76
C THR A 335 11.25 47.77 -86.04
N ASP A 336 10.26 47.36 -86.84
CA ASP A 336 9.82 48.11 -88.02
C ASP A 336 9.16 49.44 -87.62
N SER A 337 8.22 49.44 -86.66
CA SER A 337 7.52 50.66 -86.21
C SER A 337 8.41 51.69 -85.49
N VAL A 338 9.50 51.25 -84.84
CA VAL A 338 10.53 52.15 -84.28
C VAL A 338 11.43 52.74 -85.38
N GLY A 339 11.45 52.13 -86.58
CA GLY A 339 11.92 52.78 -87.80
C GLY A 339 11.10 54.03 -88.10
N ASP A 340 9.77 53.86 -88.21
CA ASP A 340 8.84 54.94 -88.56
C ASP A 340 8.84 56.08 -87.51
N LEU A 341 8.82 55.76 -86.21
CA LEU A 341 8.76 56.77 -85.15
C LEU A 341 10.00 57.69 -85.09
N LYS A 342 11.13 57.30 -85.68
CA LYS A 342 12.32 58.17 -85.78
C LYS A 342 12.13 59.34 -86.73
N ASP A 343 11.19 59.26 -87.67
CA ASP A 343 10.93 60.32 -88.63
C ASP A 343 9.96 61.38 -88.06
N ASP A 344 9.06 60.99 -87.14
CA ASP A 344 7.94 61.82 -86.66
C ASP A 344 8.10 62.49 -85.27
N ALA A 345 9.20 62.26 -84.54
CA ALA A 345 9.38 62.76 -83.16
C ALA A 345 10.25 64.03 -83.01
N LEU A 346 10.03 64.80 -81.93
CA LEU A 346 10.91 65.89 -81.47
C LEU A 346 12.28 65.34 -81.03
N LEU A 347 13.23 65.24 -81.97
CA LEU A 347 14.50 64.55 -81.76
C LEU A 347 15.47 65.30 -80.83
N TRP A 348 15.99 64.60 -79.82
CA TRP A 348 17.05 65.10 -78.94
C TRP A 348 18.41 65.04 -79.66
N ASN A 349 19.07 66.19 -79.81
CA ASN A 349 20.34 66.30 -80.56
C ASN A 349 21.61 66.19 -79.69
N GLY A 350 21.46 65.91 -78.39
CA GLY A 350 22.54 65.87 -77.41
C GLY A 350 22.51 67.01 -76.39
N THR A 351 21.87 68.14 -76.69
CA THR A 351 21.77 69.29 -75.77
C THR A 351 20.38 69.95 -75.69
N ALA A 352 19.52 69.76 -76.68
CA ALA A 352 18.13 70.20 -76.66
C ALA A 352 17.21 69.28 -77.48
N PHE A 353 15.90 69.31 -77.19
CA PHE A 353 14.88 68.72 -78.06
C PHE A 353 14.66 69.63 -79.27
N SER A 354 14.79 69.07 -80.48
CA SER A 354 14.73 69.78 -81.76
C SER A 354 13.43 69.48 -82.51
N ALA A 355 12.77 70.54 -82.99
CA ALA A 355 11.51 70.46 -83.75
C ALA A 355 11.71 70.29 -85.26
N ALA A 356 12.77 69.59 -85.69
CA ALA A 356 13.14 69.41 -87.09
C ALA A 356 13.03 67.94 -87.52
N HIS A 357 12.34 67.73 -88.64
CA HIS A 357 12.12 66.42 -89.28
C HIS A 357 12.78 66.42 -90.66
N GLY A 358 13.65 65.44 -90.92
CA GLY A 358 14.38 65.34 -92.19
C GLY A 358 15.27 66.55 -92.52
N THR A 359 15.48 66.79 -93.81
CA THR A 359 16.38 67.85 -94.32
C THR A 359 15.66 69.19 -94.51
N ASP A 360 15.50 69.94 -93.40
CA ASP A 360 15.30 71.41 -93.27
C ASP A 360 13.90 71.98 -92.91
N ALA A 361 13.59 72.16 -91.60
CA ALA A 361 12.76 73.25 -90.97
C ALA A 361 12.45 73.01 -89.46
N THR A 362 12.02 74.02 -88.66
CA THR A 362 11.63 73.89 -87.21
C THR A 362 10.28 74.52 -86.80
N SER A 363 9.64 74.00 -85.72
CA SER A 363 8.24 74.31 -85.29
C SER A 363 8.05 74.85 -83.83
N LYS A 364 6.82 75.29 -83.47
CA LYS A 364 6.41 75.90 -82.16
C LYS A 364 5.81 74.91 -81.14
N ILE A 365 5.75 75.31 -79.85
CA ILE A 365 5.03 74.62 -78.76
C ILE A 365 3.92 75.53 -78.19
N THR A 366 2.73 74.99 -77.92
CA THR A 366 1.55 75.68 -77.33
C THR A 366 0.86 74.80 -76.27
N ASN A 367 -0.06 75.38 -75.47
CA ASN A 367 -0.75 74.76 -74.32
C ASN A 367 0.15 74.41 -73.12
N VAL A 368 0.56 75.42 -72.35
CA VAL A 368 1.22 75.24 -71.04
C VAL A 368 0.26 75.69 -69.92
N LYS A 369 0.17 74.90 -68.84
CA LYS A 369 -0.81 75.01 -67.74
C LYS A 369 -0.18 75.70 -66.51
N ASP A 370 -0.98 76.05 -65.49
CA ASP A 370 -0.48 76.41 -64.14
C ASP A 370 0.51 75.35 -63.63
N GLY A 371 1.80 75.68 -63.57
CA GLY A 371 2.85 74.83 -63.01
C GLY A 371 2.82 74.78 -61.49
N ASP A 372 3.18 73.65 -60.86
CA ASP A 372 2.97 73.47 -59.43
C ASP A 372 3.81 74.44 -58.56
N LEU A 373 3.25 74.90 -57.44
CA LEU A 373 3.88 75.81 -56.47
C LEU A 373 4.50 75.12 -55.26
N THR A 374 4.64 73.79 -55.29
CA THR A 374 5.42 73.07 -54.28
C THR A 374 6.90 73.45 -54.35
N ALA A 375 7.58 73.43 -53.19
CA ALA A 375 8.96 73.87 -53.08
C ALA A 375 9.91 72.86 -53.77
N GLY A 376 10.44 73.24 -54.93
CA GLY A 376 11.29 72.40 -55.78
C GLY A 376 10.81 72.26 -57.23
N SER A 377 9.62 72.78 -57.55
CA SER A 377 9.05 72.77 -58.90
C SER A 377 9.97 73.42 -59.95
N THR A 378 10.22 72.70 -61.04
CA THR A 378 10.79 73.22 -62.29
C THR A 378 9.72 73.48 -63.35
N ASP A 379 8.44 73.36 -63.00
CA ASP A 379 7.34 73.64 -63.92
C ASP A 379 7.35 75.12 -64.30
N ALA A 380 6.78 75.40 -65.48
CA ALA A 380 6.46 76.76 -65.87
C ALA A 380 5.25 77.25 -65.05
N VAL A 381 5.50 77.67 -63.80
CA VAL A 381 4.50 78.32 -62.93
C VAL A 381 3.87 79.48 -63.69
N ASN A 382 2.53 79.54 -63.73
CA ASN A 382 1.84 80.63 -64.41
C ASN A 382 1.49 81.76 -63.41
N GLY A 383 1.03 82.90 -63.92
CA GLY A 383 0.86 84.11 -63.11
C GLY A 383 -0.17 84.06 -61.97
N SER A 384 -0.99 83.01 -61.83
CA SER A 384 -2.18 83.00 -60.95
C SER A 384 -1.90 82.77 -59.45
N GLN A 385 -0.78 82.12 -59.13
CA GLN A 385 -0.86 81.00 -58.19
C GLN A 385 -0.37 81.33 -56.76
N LEU A 386 0.46 82.38 -56.60
CA LEU A 386 1.30 82.65 -55.40
C LEU A 386 0.58 83.27 -54.18
N LYS A 387 -0.74 83.49 -54.21
CA LYS A 387 -1.42 84.45 -53.31
C LYS A 387 -2.05 83.87 -52.02
N THR A 388 -2.16 82.55 -51.87
CA THR A 388 -3.21 81.90 -51.03
C THR A 388 -2.76 81.29 -49.69
N THR A 389 -1.51 80.84 -49.54
CA THR A 389 -1.14 79.81 -48.52
C THR A 389 -1.01 80.29 -47.06
N ASN A 390 -1.02 81.60 -46.76
CA ASN A 390 -0.32 82.12 -45.59
C ASN A 390 -1.10 82.19 -44.24
N ASP A 391 -2.41 81.87 -44.20
CA ASP A 391 -3.31 82.36 -43.13
C ASP A 391 -3.79 81.32 -42.07
N ALA A 392 -3.44 80.02 -42.16
CA ALA A 392 -4.24 78.95 -41.51
C ALA A 392 -3.75 78.28 -40.20
N VAL A 393 -2.51 78.47 -39.74
CA VAL A 393 -1.83 77.48 -38.84
C VAL A 393 -2.06 77.66 -37.32
N ALA A 394 -2.62 78.77 -36.84
CA ALA A 394 -2.46 79.21 -35.44
C ALA A 394 -3.32 78.51 -34.34
N ALA A 395 -4.24 77.58 -34.66
CA ALA A 395 -5.35 77.22 -33.75
C ALA A 395 -5.18 75.96 -32.85
N ASN A 396 -4.26 75.03 -33.15
CA ASN A 396 -4.32 73.65 -32.60
C ASN A 396 -3.74 73.42 -31.19
N THR A 397 -3.03 74.38 -30.60
CA THR A 397 -2.08 74.12 -29.49
C THR A 397 -2.73 73.86 -28.10
N THR A 398 -4.02 74.19 -27.90
CA THR A 398 -4.59 74.34 -26.53
C THR A 398 -5.09 73.06 -25.86
N ASN A 399 -5.45 71.99 -26.60
CA ASN A 399 -6.29 70.91 -26.07
C ASN A 399 -5.58 69.84 -25.20
N ILE A 400 -4.24 69.81 -25.14
CA ILE A 400 -3.48 68.62 -24.66
C ILE A 400 -3.33 68.55 -23.12
N ALA A 401 -3.56 69.65 -22.38
CA ALA A 401 -3.13 69.77 -20.97
C ALA A 401 -3.96 69.01 -19.91
N THR A 402 -5.16 68.52 -20.23
CA THR A 402 -6.15 68.10 -19.20
C THR A 402 -6.00 66.65 -18.70
N ASN A 403 -5.39 65.74 -19.47
CA ASN A 403 -5.43 64.29 -19.17
C ASN A 403 -4.47 63.81 -18.07
N THR A 404 -3.55 64.65 -17.59
CA THR A 404 -2.45 64.25 -16.69
C THR A 404 -2.88 63.98 -15.24
N THR A 405 -4.05 64.46 -14.80
CA THR A 405 -4.43 64.51 -13.37
C THR A 405 -5.01 63.21 -12.80
N ASN A 406 -5.52 62.29 -13.61
CA ASN A 406 -6.34 61.16 -13.11
C ASN A 406 -5.56 59.96 -12.56
N ILE A 407 -4.24 59.89 -12.73
CA ILE A 407 -3.43 58.68 -12.41
C ILE A 407 -2.96 58.63 -10.94
N THR A 408 -3.12 59.71 -10.18
CA THR A 408 -2.58 59.83 -8.80
C THR A 408 -3.36 59.07 -7.71
N ASN A 409 -4.60 58.63 -7.97
CA ASN A 409 -5.54 58.19 -6.93
C ASN A 409 -5.57 56.66 -6.63
N LEU A 410 -4.55 55.89 -7.00
CA LEU A 410 -4.49 54.43 -6.73
C LEU A 410 -3.50 54.04 -5.62
N THR A 411 -2.83 55.01 -4.99
CA THR A 411 -1.78 54.77 -3.98
C THR A 411 -2.32 54.50 -2.57
N ASP A 412 -3.51 55.01 -2.24
CA ASP A 412 -3.99 55.08 -0.84
C ASP A 412 -4.69 53.80 -0.32
N ALA A 413 -4.74 52.73 -1.12
CA ALA A 413 -5.44 51.48 -0.76
C ALA A 413 -4.54 50.41 -0.09
N VAL A 414 -3.23 50.67 0.05
CA VAL A 414 -2.24 49.67 0.51
C VAL A 414 -1.85 49.87 2.00
N ASP A 415 -2.13 51.03 2.59
CA ASP A 415 -1.73 51.37 3.97
C ASP A 415 -2.64 50.76 5.07
N SER A 416 -3.71 50.02 4.73
CA SER A 416 -4.72 49.55 5.69
C SER A 416 -4.54 48.11 6.22
N LEU A 417 -3.35 47.51 6.11
CA LEU A 417 -3.07 46.13 6.55
C LEU A 417 -2.20 46.05 7.84
N GLY A 418 -2.05 47.16 8.57
CA GLY A 418 -1.12 47.28 9.70
C GLY A 418 -1.65 46.89 11.10
N ASP A 419 -2.97 46.86 11.31
CA ASP A 419 -3.54 47.02 12.67
C ASP A 419 -4.00 45.72 13.39
N ASP A 420 -4.09 44.57 12.70
CA ASP A 420 -4.78 43.35 13.18
C ASP A 420 -3.84 42.13 13.47
N SER A 421 -2.57 42.33 13.86
CA SER A 421 -1.65 41.21 14.16
C SER A 421 -0.97 41.27 15.53
N LEU A 422 -0.75 40.09 16.15
CA LEU A 422 -0.06 39.93 17.44
C LEU A 422 1.46 40.16 17.27
N LEU A 423 1.92 41.40 17.48
CA LEU A 423 3.33 41.75 17.32
C LEU A 423 4.23 41.16 18.43
N TRP A 424 5.41 40.70 18.00
CA TRP A 424 6.49 40.21 18.84
C TRP A 424 7.15 41.36 19.63
N ASN A 425 7.18 41.28 20.96
CA ASN A 425 7.84 42.29 21.80
C ASN A 425 9.30 41.88 22.10
N ALA A 426 10.22 42.42 21.31
CA ALA A 426 11.65 42.12 21.39
C ALA A 426 12.32 42.47 22.74
N THR A 427 11.70 43.29 23.59
CA THR A 427 12.23 43.67 24.91
C THR A 427 11.79 42.71 26.03
N ALA A 428 10.70 41.95 25.82
CA ALA A 428 10.13 41.04 26.81
C ALA A 428 10.33 39.55 26.48
N GLY A 429 10.73 39.22 25.24
CA GLY A 429 10.96 37.83 24.81
C GLY A 429 9.71 36.99 24.57
N ALA A 430 8.55 37.65 24.42
CA ALA A 430 7.25 37.00 24.21
C ALA A 430 6.32 37.84 23.31
N PHE A 431 5.30 37.20 22.73
CA PHE A 431 4.23 37.87 22.00
C PHE A 431 3.30 38.63 22.96
N SER A 432 2.86 39.84 22.57
CA SER A 432 2.05 40.73 23.41
C SER A 432 0.60 40.81 22.90
N ALA A 433 -0.38 40.59 23.78
CA ALA A 433 -1.82 40.73 23.49
C ALA A 433 -2.39 42.11 23.88
N ALA A 434 -1.60 43.18 23.69
CA ALA A 434 -1.96 44.55 24.03
C ALA A 434 -1.96 45.45 22.79
N HIS A 435 -3.13 46.00 22.44
CA HIS A 435 -3.27 47.03 21.41
C HIS A 435 -3.26 48.42 22.06
N GLY A 436 -2.29 49.27 21.71
CA GLY A 436 -2.23 50.65 22.20
C GLY A 436 -1.93 50.79 23.70
N THR A 437 -2.29 51.95 24.24
CA THR A 437 -1.72 52.49 25.50
C THR A 437 -2.67 52.39 26.70
N ASP A 438 -3.23 51.22 26.99
CA ASP A 438 -3.45 50.69 28.36
C ASP A 438 -4.37 49.45 28.41
N ALA A 439 -4.10 48.57 29.40
CA ALA A 439 -4.83 47.35 29.80
C ALA A 439 -4.74 46.11 28.88
N THR A 440 -4.46 44.96 29.50
CA THR A 440 -4.28 43.65 28.84
C THR A 440 -5.60 42.93 28.56
N SER A 441 -5.75 42.39 27.35
CA SER A 441 -6.93 41.62 26.93
C SER A 441 -6.85 40.13 27.28
N LYS A 442 -8.01 39.48 27.46
CA LYS A 442 -8.10 38.04 27.77
C LYS A 442 -7.72 37.19 26.56
N ILE A 443 -6.82 36.22 26.78
CA ILE A 443 -6.64 35.08 25.87
C ILE A 443 -7.67 34.01 26.25
N THR A 444 -8.67 33.79 25.39
CA THR A 444 -9.62 32.68 25.52
C THR A 444 -9.15 31.46 24.73
N ASN A 445 -9.67 30.27 25.06
CA ASN A 445 -9.32 28.98 24.44
C ASN A 445 -7.97 28.35 24.91
N VAL A 446 -7.61 28.51 26.19
CA VAL A 446 -6.44 27.87 26.82
C VAL A 446 -6.82 26.51 27.44
N LYS A 447 -6.04 25.47 27.14
CA LYS A 447 -6.22 24.07 27.59
C LYS A 447 -5.72 23.88 29.04
N ASP A 448 -6.22 22.86 29.76
CA ASP A 448 -5.76 22.52 31.13
C ASP A 448 -4.23 22.45 31.21
N GLY A 449 -3.63 23.23 32.12
CA GLY A 449 -2.18 23.30 32.33
C GLY A 449 -1.70 22.22 33.30
N ASP A 450 -0.45 21.75 33.14
CA ASP A 450 0.07 20.69 34.01
C ASP A 450 0.18 21.12 35.49
N LEU A 451 -0.16 20.21 36.41
CA LEU A 451 -0.18 20.42 37.88
C LEU A 451 1.04 19.81 38.59
N THR A 452 2.07 19.39 37.85
CA THR A 452 3.33 18.90 38.43
C THR A 452 4.16 20.02 39.09
N ALA A 453 5.02 19.62 40.03
CA ALA A 453 5.89 20.55 40.76
C ALA A 453 7.02 21.09 39.86
N GLY A 454 6.73 22.18 39.15
CA GLY A 454 7.65 22.86 38.23
C GLY A 454 7.00 23.43 36.97
N SER A 455 5.73 23.11 36.71
CA SER A 455 4.96 23.61 35.56
C SER A 455 4.89 25.15 35.50
N THR A 456 5.04 25.69 34.30
CA THR A 456 4.82 27.11 33.97
C THR A 456 3.55 27.32 33.12
N ASP A 457 2.72 26.29 32.97
CA ASP A 457 1.50 26.35 32.16
C ASP A 457 0.40 27.19 32.81
N ALA A 458 -0.43 27.82 31.98
CA ALA A 458 -1.57 28.60 32.43
C ALA A 458 -2.75 27.68 32.83
N VAL A 459 -2.78 27.27 34.09
CA VAL A 459 -3.89 26.48 34.67
C VAL A 459 -5.23 27.24 34.60
N ASN A 460 -6.30 26.52 34.27
CA ASN A 460 -7.63 27.11 34.04
C ASN A 460 -8.55 27.03 35.28
N GLY A 461 -9.67 27.76 35.23
CA GLY A 461 -10.55 27.96 36.40
C GLY A 461 -11.17 26.67 36.98
N SER A 462 -11.26 25.59 36.20
CA SER A 462 -11.73 24.28 36.65
C SER A 462 -10.80 23.65 37.69
N GLN A 463 -9.48 23.77 37.46
CA GLN A 463 -8.44 23.13 38.25
C GLN A 463 -8.36 23.69 39.68
N LEU A 464 -8.76 24.95 39.89
CA LEU A 464 -8.74 25.62 41.20
C LEU A 464 -9.95 25.30 42.09
N LYS A 465 -11.08 24.84 41.52
CA LYS A 465 -12.32 24.60 42.29
C LYS A 465 -12.27 23.30 43.10
N THR A 466 -11.64 22.26 42.57
CA THR A 466 -11.61 20.90 43.17
C THR A 466 -10.84 20.85 44.50
N THR A 467 -9.75 21.62 44.62
CA THR A 467 -8.87 21.60 45.80
C THR A 467 -9.53 22.18 47.06
N ASN A 468 -10.48 23.12 46.92
CA ASN A 468 -11.09 23.79 48.06
C ASN A 468 -12.17 22.97 48.79
N ASP A 469 -12.81 21.99 48.14
CA ASP A 469 -13.95 21.29 48.73
C ASP A 469 -13.53 20.19 49.72
N ALA A 470 -12.30 19.67 49.63
CA ALA A 470 -11.82 18.53 50.44
C ALA A 470 -11.41 18.89 51.89
N VAL A 471 -11.11 20.16 52.17
CA VAL A 471 -10.52 20.60 53.45
C VAL A 471 -11.56 20.69 54.60
N ALA A 472 -12.86 20.74 54.28
CA ALA A 472 -13.90 21.05 55.26
C ALA A 472 -14.40 19.86 56.13
N ALA A 473 -14.09 18.61 55.78
CA ALA A 473 -14.77 17.43 56.34
C ALA A 473 -14.15 16.85 57.65
N ASN A 474 -12.85 17.01 57.88
CA ASN A 474 -12.13 16.23 58.90
C ASN A 474 -12.26 16.74 60.36
N THR A 475 -12.84 17.92 60.58
CA THR A 475 -12.81 18.61 61.89
C THR A 475 -13.80 18.05 62.94
N THR A 476 -14.75 17.20 62.56
CA THR A 476 -15.95 16.91 63.39
C THR A 476 -15.84 15.69 64.33
N ASN A 477 -15.00 14.70 64.05
CA ASN A 477 -15.13 13.35 64.64
C ASN A 477 -14.53 13.14 66.06
N ILE A 478 -13.85 14.12 66.67
CA ILE A 478 -12.93 13.89 67.81
C ILE A 478 -13.59 13.95 69.21
N ALA A 479 -14.85 14.38 69.35
CA ALA A 479 -15.38 14.88 70.63
C ALA A 479 -16.03 13.87 71.63
N THR A 480 -16.27 12.59 71.29
CA THR A 480 -17.34 11.80 71.96
C THR A 480 -16.93 10.85 73.10
N ASN A 481 -15.66 10.44 73.24
CA ASN A 481 -15.31 9.19 73.98
C ASN A 481 -15.06 9.27 75.51
N THR A 482 -15.26 10.40 76.20
CA THR A 482 -14.60 10.66 77.50
C THR A 482 -15.35 10.27 78.80
N THR A 483 -16.61 9.80 78.77
CA THR A 483 -17.53 9.97 79.93
C THR A 483 -17.74 8.78 80.92
N ASN A 484 -17.25 7.55 80.67
CA ASN A 484 -17.87 6.33 81.24
C ASN A 484 -17.34 5.71 82.59
N ILE A 485 -16.44 6.33 83.37
CA ILE A 485 -15.50 5.56 84.25
C ILE A 485 -15.77 5.49 85.79
N THR A 486 -16.77 6.12 86.37
CA THR A 486 -16.65 6.63 87.76
C THR A 486 -16.93 5.70 88.99
N ASN A 487 -17.74 4.63 88.93
CA ASN A 487 -18.53 4.18 90.11
C ASN A 487 -18.31 2.73 90.65
N LEU A 488 -17.48 2.49 91.70
CA LEU A 488 -17.49 1.23 92.52
C LEU A 488 -16.59 1.30 93.80
N THR A 489 -17.08 1.17 95.06
CA THR A 489 -16.17 1.20 96.27
C THR A 489 -16.55 0.49 97.62
N ASP A 490 -17.81 0.22 98.04
CA ASP A 490 -18.13 0.06 99.50
C ASP A 490 -18.43 -1.38 100.08
N ALA A 491 -17.47 -2.21 100.56
CA ALA A 491 -17.80 -3.52 101.21
C ALA A 491 -16.71 -4.26 102.05
N VAL A 492 -16.57 -4.09 103.39
CA VAL A 492 -15.42 -4.69 104.16
C VAL A 492 -15.74 -5.55 105.42
N ASP A 493 -16.18 -4.98 106.55
CA ASP A 493 -15.76 -5.46 107.90
C ASP A 493 -16.61 -6.55 108.60
N SER A 494 -15.98 -7.61 109.17
CA SER A 494 -16.51 -8.53 110.24
C SER A 494 -15.52 -9.64 110.72
N LEU A 495 -15.19 -9.78 112.04
CA LEU A 495 -14.38 -10.91 112.64
C LEU A 495 -14.26 -10.99 114.22
N GLY A 496 -14.33 -12.18 114.90
CA GLY A 496 -13.55 -12.60 116.16
C GLY A 496 -14.23 -13.04 117.52
N ASP A 497 -13.79 -14.14 118.24
CA ASP A 497 -14.35 -14.56 119.60
C ASP A 497 -13.58 -15.51 120.67
N ASP A 498 -12.73 -16.51 120.37
CA ASP A 498 -12.47 -17.79 121.16
C ASP A 498 -11.72 -17.85 122.56
N SER A 499 -11.82 -18.97 123.37
CA SER A 499 -10.97 -19.32 124.60
C SER A 499 -11.17 -20.77 125.27
N LEU A 500 -10.64 -21.09 126.51
CA LEU A 500 -10.72 -22.42 127.26
C LEU A 500 -10.68 -22.39 128.87
N LEU A 501 -11.37 -23.29 129.65
CA LEU A 501 -11.56 -23.26 131.17
C LEU A 501 -11.73 -24.62 131.98
N TRP A 502 -11.68 -24.61 133.35
CA TRP A 502 -11.73 -25.74 134.38
C TRP A 502 -13.15 -26.19 134.90
N ASN A 503 -13.32 -27.43 135.40
CA ASN A 503 -14.61 -28.04 135.88
C ASN A 503 -14.45 -28.88 137.16
N ALA A 504 -15.35 -28.74 138.14
CA ALA A 504 -15.29 -29.43 139.44
C ALA A 504 -16.08 -30.76 139.52
N THR A 505 -17.00 -31.05 138.59
CA THR A 505 -17.97 -32.16 138.71
C THR A 505 -17.38 -33.51 138.32
N ALA A 506 -16.42 -33.54 137.40
CA ALA A 506 -15.79 -34.77 136.89
C ALA A 506 -14.61 -35.26 137.76
N GLY A 507 -14.23 -34.51 138.80
CA GLY A 507 -13.02 -34.79 139.59
C GLY A 507 -11.69 -34.60 138.84
N ALA A 508 -11.70 -33.92 137.67
CA ALA A 508 -10.55 -33.79 136.77
C ALA A 508 -10.49 -32.42 136.06
N PHE A 509 -9.31 -32.02 135.57
CA PHE A 509 -9.12 -30.73 134.87
C PHE A 509 -9.95 -30.63 133.59
N SER A 510 -10.59 -29.48 133.36
CA SER A 510 -11.37 -29.24 132.15
C SER A 510 -10.65 -28.52 131.03
N ALA A 511 -10.99 -28.88 129.79
CA ALA A 511 -10.83 -28.07 128.58
C ALA A 511 -12.23 -27.68 128.08
N ALA A 512 -13.09 -27.24 129.00
CA ALA A 512 -14.47 -26.89 128.67
C ALA A 512 -14.54 -25.43 128.24
N HIS A 513 -14.95 -25.17 127.01
CA HIS A 513 -15.64 -23.94 126.64
C HIS A 513 -17.03 -24.32 126.10
N GLY A 514 -18.07 -23.65 126.59
CA GLY A 514 -19.43 -24.13 126.39
C GLY A 514 -19.66 -25.48 127.06
N THR A 515 -20.15 -26.47 126.29
CA THR A 515 -20.82 -27.68 126.81
C THR A 515 -19.98 -28.96 126.86
N GLU A 516 -18.70 -28.93 126.47
CA GLU A 516 -17.83 -30.12 126.30
C GLU A 516 -16.82 -30.33 127.45
N ALA A 517 -16.28 -31.55 127.65
CA ALA A 517 -15.57 -31.93 128.88
C ALA A 517 -14.12 -32.49 128.75
N THR A 518 -13.20 -31.89 129.52
CA THR A 518 -11.94 -32.47 130.09
C THR A 518 -10.60 -32.61 129.31
N SER A 519 -9.49 -32.40 130.06
CA SER A 519 -8.07 -32.24 129.64
C SER A 519 -7.14 -33.40 130.04
N LYS A 520 -5.97 -33.52 129.39
CA LYS A 520 -4.93 -34.57 129.63
C LYS A 520 -4.13 -34.42 130.96
N ILE A 521 -3.54 -35.53 131.46
CA ILE A 521 -2.81 -35.68 132.75
C ILE A 521 -1.45 -36.42 132.54
N THR A 522 -0.45 -36.25 133.43
CA THR A 522 0.96 -36.73 133.28
C THR A 522 1.49 -37.58 134.46
N ASN A 523 2.69 -38.19 134.32
CA ASN A 523 3.48 -38.96 135.33
C ASN A 523 3.01 -40.38 135.75
N VAL A 524 2.72 -41.26 134.79
CA VAL A 524 2.36 -42.68 135.04
C VAL A 524 3.57 -43.62 134.83
N LYS A 525 3.60 -44.79 135.49
CA LYS A 525 4.67 -45.82 135.39
C LYS A 525 4.31 -46.91 134.35
N ASP A 526 5.31 -47.52 133.71
CA ASP A 526 5.12 -48.62 132.76
C ASP A 526 4.44 -49.82 133.44
N GLY A 527 3.29 -50.24 132.90
CA GLY A 527 2.50 -51.40 133.33
C GLY A 527 2.87 -52.71 132.61
N ASP A 528 2.28 -53.83 133.00
CA ASP A 528 2.52 -55.08 132.25
C ASP A 528 1.80 -55.08 130.88
N LEU A 529 2.44 -55.66 129.86
CA LEU A 529 1.93 -55.78 128.48
C LEU A 529 1.53 -57.21 128.11
N THR A 530 1.44 -58.13 129.10
CA THR A 530 0.85 -59.46 128.89
C THR A 530 -0.66 -59.38 128.63
N ALA A 531 -1.19 -60.38 127.92
CA ALA A 531 -2.61 -60.45 127.59
C ALA A 531 -3.47 -60.62 128.85
N GLY A 532 -4.20 -59.56 129.21
CA GLY A 532 -5.06 -59.50 130.41
C GLY A 532 -4.69 -58.43 131.44
N SER A 533 -3.60 -57.68 131.23
CA SER A 533 -3.21 -56.56 132.09
C SER A 533 -4.26 -55.43 132.13
N THR A 534 -4.42 -54.79 133.28
CA THR A 534 -5.30 -53.63 133.51
C THR A 534 -4.53 -52.36 133.93
N ASP A 535 -3.20 -52.37 133.81
CA ASP A 535 -2.38 -51.23 134.20
C ASP A 535 -2.61 -50.03 133.27
N ALA A 536 -2.57 -48.82 133.84
CA ALA A 536 -2.61 -47.60 133.05
C ALA A 536 -1.30 -47.45 132.27
N VAL A 537 -1.31 -47.83 130.99
CA VAL A 537 -0.14 -47.68 130.12
C VAL A 537 0.29 -46.22 130.06
N ASN A 538 1.56 -45.97 130.36
CA ASN A 538 2.07 -44.62 130.43
C ASN A 538 2.50 -44.11 129.04
N GLY A 539 2.99 -42.87 129.04
CA GLY A 539 3.51 -42.22 127.84
C GLY A 539 4.60 -43.03 127.14
N SER A 540 5.55 -43.67 127.83
CA SER A 540 6.65 -44.41 127.20
C SER A 540 6.21 -45.72 126.52
N GLN A 541 5.27 -46.44 127.11
CA GLN A 541 4.74 -47.68 126.51
C GLN A 541 3.91 -47.36 125.27
N LEU A 542 2.95 -46.44 125.41
CA LEU A 542 2.15 -45.98 124.27
C LEU A 542 3.03 -45.31 123.22
N LYS A 543 4.11 -44.60 123.60
CA LYS A 543 5.11 -44.05 122.67
C LYS A 543 5.88 -45.14 121.94
N THR A 544 6.26 -46.24 122.58
CA THR A 544 6.97 -47.35 121.91
C THR A 544 6.08 -48.05 120.89
N THR A 545 4.82 -48.33 121.25
CA THR A 545 3.81 -48.84 120.31
C THR A 545 3.51 -47.83 119.21
N ASN A 546 3.35 -46.54 119.55
CA ASN A 546 3.10 -45.48 118.59
C ASN A 546 4.32 -45.17 117.71
N ASP A 547 5.56 -45.44 118.14
CA ASP A 547 6.76 -45.28 117.31
C ASP A 547 6.84 -46.41 116.28
N ALA A 548 6.47 -47.64 116.66
CA ALA A 548 6.33 -48.75 115.70
C ALA A 548 5.14 -48.51 114.74
N VAL A 549 4.01 -48.01 115.24
CA VAL A 549 2.87 -47.61 114.40
C VAL A 549 3.23 -46.41 113.53
N ALA A 550 3.96 -45.42 114.01
CA ALA A 550 4.40 -44.24 113.24
C ALA A 550 5.47 -44.61 112.21
N ALA A 551 6.37 -45.56 112.49
CA ALA A 551 7.27 -46.13 111.49
C ALA A 551 6.47 -46.85 110.40
N ASN A 552 5.44 -47.63 110.76
CA ASN A 552 4.54 -48.24 109.79
C ASN A 552 3.70 -47.19 109.02
N THR A 553 3.20 -46.13 109.67
CA THR A 553 2.51 -45.01 109.02
C THR A 553 3.44 -44.23 108.11
N THR A 554 4.71 -44.06 108.47
CA THR A 554 5.74 -43.42 107.63
C THR A 554 6.05 -44.29 106.44
N ASN A 555 6.22 -45.61 106.62
CA ASN A 555 6.43 -46.55 105.52
C ASN A 555 5.20 -46.63 104.60
N ILE A 556 3.97 -46.60 105.16
CA ILE A 556 2.73 -46.55 104.39
C ILE A 556 2.63 -45.22 103.65
N ALA A 557 2.91 -44.08 104.28
CA ALA A 557 2.91 -42.77 103.62
C ALA A 557 3.98 -42.70 102.53
N THR A 558 5.21 -43.20 102.76
CA THR A 558 6.26 -43.31 101.74
C THR A 558 5.84 -44.23 100.60
N ASN A 559 5.20 -45.36 100.88
CA ASN A 559 4.66 -46.23 99.82
C ASN A 559 3.48 -45.60 99.08
N THR A 560 2.60 -44.85 99.77
CA THR A 560 1.52 -44.08 99.15
C THR A 560 2.11 -43.00 98.25
N THR A 561 3.08 -42.20 98.71
CA THR A 561 3.79 -41.21 97.89
C THR A 561 4.54 -41.87 96.74
N ASN A 562 5.19 -43.02 96.93
CA ASN A 562 5.86 -43.74 95.84
C ASN A 562 4.86 -44.27 94.81
N ILE A 563 3.70 -44.77 95.24
CA ILE A 563 2.62 -45.21 94.35
C ILE A 563 1.99 -44.02 93.64
N THR A 564 1.72 -42.91 94.32
CA THR A 564 1.24 -41.66 93.72
C THR A 564 2.26 -41.14 92.70
N ASN A 565 3.54 -41.04 93.03
CA ASN A 565 4.59 -40.67 92.08
C ASN A 565 4.69 -41.64 90.88
N LEU A 566 4.40 -42.93 91.07
CA LEU A 566 4.35 -43.90 89.97
C LEU A 566 3.09 -43.74 89.11
N THR A 567 1.94 -43.43 89.73
CA THR A 567 0.69 -43.11 89.04
C THR A 567 0.85 -41.82 88.25
N ASP A 568 1.29 -40.73 88.89
CA ASP A 568 1.58 -39.45 88.26
C ASP A 568 2.60 -39.60 87.11
N ALA A 569 3.63 -40.45 87.25
CA ALA A 569 4.59 -40.72 86.18
C ALA A 569 4.03 -41.58 85.04
N VAL A 570 3.07 -42.48 85.32
CA VAL A 570 2.37 -43.29 84.30
C VAL A 570 1.32 -42.46 83.57
N ASP A 571 0.60 -41.59 84.28
CA ASP A 571 -0.36 -40.65 83.71
C ASP A 571 0.38 -39.58 82.89
N SER A 572 1.52 -39.08 83.37
CA SER A 572 2.43 -38.20 82.58
C SER A 572 2.96 -38.90 81.33
N LEU A 573 3.24 -40.21 81.37
CA LEU A 573 3.64 -40.97 80.18
C LEU A 573 2.45 -41.14 79.20
N GLY A 574 1.23 -41.19 79.72
CA GLY A 574 0.01 -41.04 78.93
C GLY A 574 -0.02 -39.69 78.20
N ASP A 575 0.19 -38.59 78.94
CA ASP A 575 0.20 -37.23 78.39
C ASP A 575 1.37 -36.97 77.42
N ASP A 576 2.54 -37.61 77.57
CA ASP A 576 3.74 -37.40 76.73
C ASP A 576 3.81 -38.31 75.48
N SER A 577 2.96 -39.34 75.37
CA SER A 577 3.05 -40.35 74.29
C SER A 577 2.27 -39.97 73.01
N LEU A 578 2.59 -40.62 71.87
CA LEU A 578 1.77 -40.55 70.66
C LEU A 578 0.60 -41.54 70.77
N LEU A 579 -0.60 -41.06 71.13
CA LEU A 579 -1.77 -41.93 71.29
C LEU A 579 -2.35 -42.36 69.93
N TRP A 580 -2.67 -43.65 69.79
CA TRP A 580 -3.44 -44.16 68.65
C TRP A 580 -4.90 -43.68 68.73
N ASN A 581 -5.35 -42.92 67.73
CA ASN A 581 -6.75 -42.53 67.58
C ASN A 581 -7.48 -43.53 66.66
N ALA A 582 -8.24 -44.44 67.27
CA ALA A 582 -8.96 -45.50 66.55
C ALA A 582 -10.05 -44.97 65.58
N THR A 583 -10.59 -43.78 65.81
CA THR A 583 -11.59 -43.16 64.93
C THR A 583 -10.95 -42.52 63.70
N ALA A 584 -9.74 -41.97 63.85
CA ALA A 584 -8.96 -41.38 62.76
C ALA A 584 -8.10 -42.40 61.99
N GLY A 585 -7.86 -43.59 62.57
CA GLY A 585 -6.98 -44.61 61.99
C GLY A 585 -5.50 -44.22 61.96
N ALA A 586 -5.08 -43.33 62.88
CA ALA A 586 -3.73 -42.76 62.90
C ALA A 586 -3.26 -42.45 64.34
N PHE A 587 -1.95 -42.33 64.53
CA PHE A 587 -1.37 -41.78 65.76
C PHE A 587 -1.57 -40.26 65.81
N SER A 588 -2.04 -39.76 66.95
CA SER A 588 -2.22 -38.35 67.23
C SER A 588 -0.96 -37.76 67.87
N ALA A 589 -0.53 -36.60 67.39
CA ALA A 589 0.47 -35.75 68.05
C ALA A 589 -0.15 -34.62 68.88
N ALA A 590 -1.46 -34.69 69.17
CA ALA A 590 -2.11 -33.76 70.10
C ALA A 590 -1.97 -34.28 71.54
N HIS A 591 -1.46 -33.43 72.43
CA HIS A 591 -1.31 -33.68 73.86
C HIS A 591 -2.21 -32.69 74.61
N GLY A 592 -3.06 -33.16 75.52
CA GLY A 592 -3.99 -32.29 76.26
C GLY A 592 -5.05 -31.60 75.38
N THR A 593 -5.45 -30.39 75.78
CA THR A 593 -6.65 -29.70 75.25
C THR A 593 -6.41 -28.74 74.08
N ASP A 594 -5.17 -28.42 73.70
CA ASP A 594 -4.87 -27.43 72.66
C ASP A 594 -3.67 -27.80 71.77
N ALA A 595 -3.89 -27.72 70.45
CA ALA A 595 -2.93 -27.78 69.35
C ALA A 595 -2.04 -29.04 69.17
N THR A 596 -1.97 -29.53 67.93
CA THR A 596 -1.08 -30.63 67.52
C THR A 596 0.40 -30.26 67.63
N SER A 597 1.20 -31.09 68.31
CA SER A 597 2.65 -30.96 68.41
C SER A 597 3.38 -31.25 67.09
N LYS A 598 4.57 -30.68 66.94
CA LYS A 598 5.45 -30.91 65.79
C LYS A 598 6.18 -32.24 65.93
N ILE A 599 5.99 -33.15 64.97
CA ILE A 599 6.86 -34.31 64.80
C ILE A 599 8.15 -33.83 64.10
N THR A 600 9.30 -34.02 64.74
CA THR A 600 10.62 -33.67 64.18
C THR A 600 11.45 -34.92 63.91
N ASN A 601 12.59 -34.78 63.21
CA ASN A 601 13.42 -35.90 62.77
C ASN A 601 12.69 -36.89 61.83
N VAL A 602 11.69 -36.41 61.09
CA VAL A 602 11.02 -37.14 60.01
C VAL A 602 11.98 -37.23 58.82
N LYS A 603 12.36 -38.45 58.43
CA LYS A 603 13.17 -38.70 57.23
C LYS A 603 12.38 -38.29 55.97
N ASP A 604 13.06 -37.82 54.94
CA ASP A 604 12.46 -37.54 53.63
C ASP A 604 11.61 -38.73 53.16
N GLY A 605 10.30 -38.51 53.02
CA GLY A 605 9.36 -39.52 52.55
C GLY A 605 9.46 -39.73 51.04
N ASP A 606 9.14 -40.92 50.54
CA ASP A 606 9.12 -41.14 49.10
C ASP A 606 8.05 -40.27 48.41
N LEU A 607 8.39 -39.67 47.26
CA LEU A 607 7.54 -38.76 46.50
C LEU A 607 6.90 -39.44 45.27
N THR A 608 6.88 -40.78 45.24
CA THR A 608 6.17 -41.54 44.20
C THR A 608 4.64 -41.44 44.32
N ALA A 609 3.96 -41.62 43.20
CA ALA A 609 2.49 -41.56 43.15
C ALA A 609 1.88 -42.72 43.97
N GLY A 610 1.13 -42.36 45.02
CA GLY A 610 0.53 -43.31 45.95
C GLY A 610 1.34 -43.56 47.23
N SER A 611 2.49 -42.90 47.40
CA SER A 611 3.21 -42.89 48.68
C SER A 611 2.34 -42.37 49.82
N THR A 612 2.47 -43.00 50.99
CA THR A 612 1.83 -42.60 52.25
C THR A 612 2.84 -42.09 53.28
N ASP A 613 4.07 -41.83 52.88
CA ASP A 613 5.12 -41.34 53.77
C ASP A 613 4.86 -39.90 54.21
N ALA A 614 5.21 -39.58 55.45
CA ALA A 614 5.14 -38.21 55.94
C ALA A 614 6.29 -37.37 55.35
N VAL A 615 5.96 -36.34 54.58
CA VAL A 615 6.96 -35.40 54.05
C VAL A 615 7.42 -34.42 55.13
N ASN A 616 8.71 -34.06 55.10
CA ASN A 616 9.29 -33.14 56.06
C ASN A 616 9.39 -31.68 55.54
N GLY A 617 9.79 -30.77 56.43
CA GLY A 617 9.88 -29.34 56.13
C GLY A 617 10.87 -29.00 55.01
N SER A 618 11.93 -29.79 54.80
CA SER A 618 12.88 -29.60 53.70
C SER A 618 12.26 -29.95 52.34
N GLN A 619 11.51 -31.05 52.25
CA GLN A 619 10.81 -31.43 51.02
C GLN A 619 9.76 -30.36 50.64
N LEU A 620 8.94 -29.93 51.60
CA LEU A 620 7.96 -28.85 51.38
C LEU A 620 8.63 -27.52 51.07
N LYS A 621 9.80 -27.21 51.67
CA LYS A 621 10.57 -26.01 51.30
C LYS A 621 11.06 -26.07 49.86
N THR A 622 11.61 -27.20 49.39
CA THR A 622 12.04 -27.37 48.00
C THR A 622 10.87 -27.16 47.02
N THR A 623 9.68 -27.68 47.34
CA THR A 623 8.46 -27.40 46.57
C THR A 623 8.11 -25.90 46.60
N ASN A 624 8.14 -25.26 47.77
CA ASN A 624 7.82 -23.83 47.91
C ASN A 624 8.84 -22.91 47.23
N ASP A 625 10.12 -23.26 47.23
CA ASP A 625 11.17 -22.53 46.51
C ASP A 625 10.94 -22.62 44.99
N ALA A 626 10.56 -23.80 44.48
CA ALA A 626 10.17 -23.98 43.08
C ALA A 626 8.88 -23.23 42.71
N VAL A 627 7.89 -23.19 43.62
CA VAL A 627 6.67 -22.38 43.44
C VAL A 627 7.01 -20.89 43.45
N ALA A 628 7.91 -20.40 44.32
CA ALA A 628 8.35 -19.02 44.35
C ALA A 628 9.16 -18.63 43.08
N ALA A 629 9.98 -19.54 42.57
CA ALA A 629 10.63 -19.38 41.26
C ALA A 629 9.59 -19.30 40.13
N ASN A 630 8.57 -20.16 40.13
CA ASN A 630 7.46 -20.07 39.19
C ASN A 630 6.68 -18.75 39.33
N THR A 631 6.41 -18.26 40.54
CA THR A 631 5.76 -16.95 40.77
C THR A 631 6.61 -15.81 40.21
N THR A 632 7.93 -15.86 40.40
CA THR A 632 8.87 -14.87 39.84
C THR A 632 8.85 -14.93 38.31
N ASN A 633 8.95 -16.13 37.72
CA ASN A 633 8.88 -16.33 36.27
C ASN A 633 7.54 -15.87 35.67
N ILE A 634 6.42 -16.09 36.37
CA ILE A 634 5.10 -15.59 35.98
C ILE A 634 5.09 -14.06 35.98
N ALA A 635 5.61 -13.41 37.03
CA ALA A 635 5.72 -11.95 37.09
C ALA A 635 6.61 -11.39 35.96
N THR A 636 7.77 -12.00 35.71
CA THR A 636 8.64 -11.65 34.58
C THR A 636 7.95 -11.84 33.23
N ASN A 637 7.22 -12.94 33.04
CA ASN A 637 6.44 -13.16 31.82
C ASN A 637 5.32 -12.14 31.68
N THR A 638 4.63 -11.75 32.76
CA THR A 638 3.64 -10.67 32.74
C THR A 638 4.28 -9.35 32.30
N THR A 639 5.42 -8.95 32.88
CA THR A 639 6.15 -7.75 32.45
C THR A 639 6.61 -7.83 31.00
N ASN A 640 7.11 -8.99 30.54
CA ASN A 640 7.50 -9.18 29.15
C ASN A 640 6.31 -9.08 28.20
N ILE A 641 5.14 -9.59 28.59
CA ILE A 641 3.89 -9.46 27.83
C ILE A 641 3.44 -8.01 27.77
N THR A 642 3.46 -7.27 28.89
CA THR A 642 3.16 -5.83 28.91
C THR A 642 4.11 -5.05 28.00
N ASN A 643 5.43 -5.27 28.10
CA ASN A 643 6.41 -4.63 27.22
C ASN A 643 6.19 -4.99 25.73
N LEU A 644 5.73 -6.21 25.43
CA LEU A 644 5.33 -6.60 24.08
C LEU A 644 4.05 -5.89 23.63
N THR A 645 3.07 -5.70 24.52
CA THR A 645 1.86 -4.92 24.25
C THR A 645 2.21 -3.47 23.94
N ASP A 646 2.99 -2.80 24.80
CA ASP A 646 3.43 -1.42 24.60
C ASP A 646 4.24 -1.25 23.30
N ALA A 647 5.08 -2.24 22.95
CA ALA A 647 5.83 -2.24 21.69
C ALA A 647 4.95 -2.51 20.45
N VAL A 648 3.89 -3.32 20.57
CA VAL A 648 2.91 -3.57 19.50
C VAL A 648 2.00 -2.36 19.30
N ASP A 649 1.58 -1.70 20.37
CA ASP A 649 0.79 -0.48 20.31
C ASP A 649 1.63 0.68 19.72
N SER A 650 2.90 0.81 20.10
CA SER A 650 3.84 1.77 19.47
C SER A 650 4.02 1.49 17.97
N LEU A 651 4.10 0.21 17.58
CA LEU A 651 4.14 -0.18 16.17
C LEU A 651 2.80 0.11 15.46
N GLY A 652 1.70 0.08 16.20
CA GLY A 652 0.38 0.52 15.74
C GLY A 652 0.30 2.02 15.47
N ASP A 653 1.01 2.85 16.21
CA ASP A 653 1.08 4.30 15.97
C ASP A 653 2.06 4.68 14.83
N ASP A 654 3.17 3.95 14.69
CA ASP A 654 4.24 4.23 13.72
C ASP A 654 4.12 3.50 12.36
N SER A 655 3.14 2.60 12.18
CA SER A 655 2.99 1.82 10.93
C SER A 655 2.01 2.45 9.93
N LEU A 656 2.07 1.99 8.67
CA LEU A 656 1.04 2.29 7.67
C LEU A 656 -0.17 1.38 7.90
N LEU A 657 -1.20 1.87 8.60
CA LEU A 657 -2.38 1.05 8.92
C LEU A 657 -3.35 0.93 7.74
N TRP A 658 -3.91 -0.26 7.55
CA TRP A 658 -4.98 -0.48 6.59
C TRP A 658 -6.28 0.23 7.04
N ASN A 659 -6.68 1.28 6.32
CA ASN A 659 -7.96 1.94 6.52
C ASN A 659 -9.04 1.24 5.69
N ALA A 660 -9.83 0.38 6.35
CA ALA A 660 -10.87 -0.41 5.71
C ALA A 660 -12.00 0.42 5.05
N THR A 661 -12.23 1.66 5.48
CA THR A 661 -13.22 2.57 4.87
C THR A 661 -12.68 3.21 3.59
N ALA A 662 -11.38 3.52 3.55
CA ALA A 662 -10.70 4.04 2.36
C ALA A 662 -10.28 2.94 1.38
N GLY A 663 -10.19 1.68 1.84
CA GLY A 663 -9.71 0.55 1.02
C GLY A 663 -8.22 0.65 0.69
N ALA A 664 -7.42 1.27 1.56
CA ALA A 664 -6.01 1.54 1.32
C ALA A 664 -5.20 1.61 2.64
N PHE A 665 -3.89 1.41 2.55
CA PHE A 665 -2.96 1.75 3.63
C PHE A 665 -2.88 3.28 3.80
N SER A 666 -3.06 3.75 5.03
CA SER A 666 -3.01 5.17 5.38
C SER A 666 -1.64 5.54 5.91
N ALA A 667 -1.13 6.68 5.45
CA ALA A 667 0.05 7.35 6.01
C ALA A 667 -0.33 8.50 6.97
N ALA A 668 -1.54 8.49 7.52
CA ALA A 668 -1.94 9.45 8.56
C ALA A 668 -1.40 8.97 9.93
N HIS A 669 -0.61 9.79 10.60
CA HIS A 669 -0.14 9.54 11.97
C HIS A 669 -0.68 10.66 12.88
N GLY A 670 -1.34 10.28 13.98
CA GLY A 670 -1.96 11.24 14.91
C GLY A 670 -3.13 12.02 14.31
N THR A 671 -3.16 13.34 14.54
CA THR A 671 -4.26 14.23 14.10
C THR A 671 -4.12 14.78 12.68
N ASP A 672 -2.98 14.53 12.01
CA ASP A 672 -2.72 15.07 10.68
C ASP A 672 -3.25 14.14 9.59
N ALA A 673 -4.06 14.68 8.68
CA ALA A 673 -4.84 13.88 7.74
C ALA A 673 -4.03 13.10 6.69
N THR A 674 -2.76 13.48 6.44
CA THR A 674 -1.87 12.85 5.44
C THR A 674 -0.39 13.16 5.73
N SER A 675 0.48 12.14 5.79
CA SER A 675 1.95 12.32 5.85
C SER A 675 2.65 12.03 4.52
N LYS A 676 3.90 12.49 4.38
CA LYS A 676 4.77 12.16 3.25
C LYS A 676 5.40 10.78 3.42
N ILE A 677 5.32 9.92 2.42
CA ILE A 677 6.14 8.70 2.35
C ILE A 677 7.42 9.05 1.58
N THR A 678 8.57 8.94 2.24
CA THR A 678 9.90 9.31 1.71
C THR A 678 10.78 8.08 1.50
N ASN A 679 11.91 8.23 0.80
CA ASN A 679 12.82 7.15 0.38
C ASN A 679 12.18 6.07 -0.51
N LEU A 680 11.08 6.38 -1.20
CA LEU A 680 10.58 5.52 -2.29
C LEU A 680 11.61 5.44 -3.42
N LEU A 681 12.02 4.22 -3.76
CA LEU A 681 12.68 3.95 -5.03
C LEU A 681 11.75 4.39 -6.18
N ALA A 682 12.32 4.70 -7.35
CA ALA A 682 11.50 5.00 -8.51
C ALA A 682 10.72 3.73 -8.91
N GLY A 683 9.38 3.79 -8.84
CA GLY A 683 8.50 2.67 -9.15
C GLY A 683 8.50 2.33 -10.64
N THR A 684 8.18 1.09 -10.99
CA THR A 684 8.08 0.67 -12.39
C THR A 684 6.94 1.42 -13.09
N VAL A 685 7.18 1.97 -14.28
CA VAL A 685 6.14 2.66 -15.07
C VAL A 685 5.68 1.75 -16.20
N SER A 686 4.65 0.96 -15.94
CA SER A 686 3.94 0.10 -16.89
C SER A 686 2.42 0.17 -16.67
N SER A 687 1.63 -0.35 -17.61
CA SER A 687 0.16 -0.31 -17.54
C SER A 687 -0.46 -1.18 -16.42
N ASP A 688 0.32 -2.07 -15.84
CA ASP A 688 -0.04 -3.05 -14.82
C ASP A 688 0.74 -2.85 -13.49
N SER A 689 1.60 -1.83 -13.42
CA SER A 689 2.39 -1.55 -12.22
C SER A 689 1.51 -1.13 -11.05
N THR A 690 1.75 -1.77 -9.90
CA THR A 690 1.22 -1.36 -8.59
C THR A 690 2.26 -0.63 -7.74
N ASP A 691 3.43 -0.31 -8.30
CA ASP A 691 4.48 0.40 -7.58
C ASP A 691 4.07 1.86 -7.34
N ALA A 692 4.33 2.37 -6.13
CA ALA A 692 4.17 3.78 -5.84
C ALA A 692 5.26 4.59 -6.56
N ILE A 693 4.86 5.51 -7.45
CA ILE A 693 5.79 6.44 -8.09
C ILE A 693 6.23 7.54 -7.12
N ASN A 694 7.47 7.99 -7.24
CA ASN A 694 7.99 9.09 -6.43
C ASN A 694 7.98 10.43 -7.19
N GLY A 695 8.26 11.53 -6.48
CA GLY A 695 8.20 12.88 -7.03
C GLY A 695 9.13 13.14 -8.22
N SER A 696 10.27 12.45 -8.35
CA SER A 696 11.18 12.67 -9.48
C SER A 696 10.62 12.11 -10.80
N GLN A 697 9.81 11.05 -10.74
CA GLN A 697 9.16 10.46 -11.90
C GLN A 697 8.02 11.36 -12.42
N LEU A 698 7.20 11.91 -11.50
CA LEU A 698 6.15 12.84 -11.85
C LEU A 698 6.72 14.16 -12.38
N TYR A 699 7.79 14.69 -11.75
CA TYR A 699 8.51 15.86 -12.24
C TYR A 699 9.08 15.61 -13.65
N GLY A 700 9.78 14.50 -13.88
CA GLY A 700 10.37 14.18 -15.19
C GLY A 700 9.35 14.00 -16.31
N LEU A 701 8.15 13.47 -16.01
CA LEU A 701 7.03 13.42 -16.95
C LEU A 701 6.53 14.83 -17.29
N ALA A 702 6.36 15.69 -16.29
CA ALA A 702 5.83 17.03 -16.46
C ALA A 702 6.83 17.99 -17.16
N ASP A 703 8.12 17.87 -16.86
CA ASP A 703 9.23 18.56 -17.55
C ASP A 703 9.36 18.12 -19.02
N SER A 704 9.18 16.83 -19.31
CA SER A 704 9.07 16.36 -20.69
C SER A 704 7.87 16.96 -21.41
N PHE A 705 6.73 17.10 -20.72
CA PHE A 705 5.50 17.66 -21.28
C PHE A 705 5.59 19.17 -21.56
N THR A 706 6.21 19.96 -20.69
CA THR A 706 6.47 21.39 -20.94
C THR A 706 7.43 21.57 -22.11
N SER A 707 8.48 20.73 -22.21
CA SER A 707 9.40 20.71 -23.35
C SER A 707 8.68 20.41 -24.68
N TYR A 708 7.73 19.47 -24.69
CA TYR A 708 6.94 19.14 -25.89
C TYR A 708 5.95 20.25 -26.30
N LEU A 709 5.41 21.00 -25.33
CA LEU A 709 4.60 22.19 -25.64
C LEU A 709 5.47 23.34 -26.16
N GLY A 710 6.66 23.55 -25.59
CA GLY A 710 7.51 24.69 -25.92
C GLY A 710 6.85 26.02 -25.55
N GLY A 711 7.09 27.08 -26.34
CA GLY A 711 6.45 28.39 -26.12
C GLY A 711 6.73 29.05 -24.76
N GLY A 712 7.74 28.60 -24.01
CA GLY A 712 7.98 29.04 -22.64
C GLY A 712 7.12 28.37 -21.56
N ALA A 713 6.46 27.25 -21.87
CA ALA A 713 5.88 26.38 -20.85
C ALA A 713 6.97 25.87 -19.89
N ASP A 714 6.64 25.77 -18.60
CA ASP A 714 7.60 25.47 -17.54
C ASP A 714 6.93 24.77 -16.33
N ILE A 715 7.72 24.13 -15.47
CA ILE A 715 7.24 23.55 -14.20
C ILE A 715 8.06 24.08 -13.02
N SER A 716 7.36 24.58 -12.01
CA SER A 716 7.98 25.05 -10.76
C SER A 716 8.31 23.91 -9.79
N ASP A 717 9.22 24.15 -8.84
CA ASP A 717 9.53 23.24 -7.72
C ASP A 717 8.31 22.83 -6.87
N ALA A 718 7.20 23.59 -6.96
CA ALA A 718 5.93 23.29 -6.32
C ALA A 718 5.04 22.31 -7.13
N GLY A 719 5.49 21.85 -8.30
CA GLY A 719 4.73 20.99 -9.21
C GLY A 719 3.66 21.73 -10.03
N VAL A 720 3.65 23.06 -10.01
CA VAL A 720 2.69 23.87 -10.77
C VAL A 720 3.23 24.13 -12.17
N LEU A 721 2.44 23.76 -13.18
CA LEU A 721 2.69 23.98 -14.60
C LEU A 721 2.33 25.41 -15.02
N THR A 722 3.24 26.07 -15.73
CA THR A 722 2.99 27.30 -16.50
C THR A 722 2.74 26.91 -17.95
N GLY A 723 1.64 27.39 -18.52
CA GLY A 723 1.26 27.08 -19.91
C GLY A 723 2.20 27.72 -20.95
N PRO A 724 2.24 27.20 -22.19
CA PRO A 724 2.99 27.79 -23.28
C PRO A 724 2.41 29.14 -23.67
N THR A 725 3.21 29.97 -24.34
CA THR A 725 2.75 31.17 -25.05
C THR A 725 3.13 31.06 -26.53
N TYR A 726 2.13 31.03 -27.40
CA TYR A 726 2.30 30.98 -28.85
C TYR A 726 1.78 32.27 -29.50
N THR A 727 2.68 33.08 -30.05
CA THR A 727 2.29 34.32 -30.74
C THR A 727 1.90 34.04 -32.19
N ILE A 728 0.61 34.17 -32.54
CA ILE A 728 0.09 34.04 -33.91
C ILE A 728 -0.50 35.38 -34.34
N GLY A 729 0.03 35.96 -35.43
CA GLY A 729 -0.46 37.25 -35.95
C GLY A 729 -0.30 38.44 -34.99
N GLY A 730 0.63 38.36 -34.02
CA GLY A 730 0.83 39.39 -32.99
C GLY A 730 -0.12 39.28 -31.78
N THR A 731 -0.93 38.22 -31.69
CA THR A 731 -1.73 37.88 -30.51
C THR A 731 -1.17 36.62 -29.85
N ASP A 732 -1.11 36.60 -28.52
CA ASP A 732 -0.59 35.48 -27.73
C ASP A 732 -1.70 34.48 -27.35
N TYR A 733 -1.44 33.20 -27.58
CA TYR A 733 -2.35 32.09 -27.27
C TYR A 733 -1.68 31.13 -26.29
N ASN A 734 -2.38 30.79 -25.20
CA ASN A 734 -1.81 30.05 -24.08
C ASN A 734 -1.99 28.51 -24.15
N ASN A 735 -2.52 28.01 -25.27
CA ASN A 735 -2.73 26.59 -25.52
C ASN A 735 -2.70 26.29 -27.03
N VAL A 736 -2.42 25.02 -27.37
CA VAL A 736 -2.24 24.57 -28.76
C VAL A 736 -3.54 24.66 -29.57
N GLY A 737 -4.70 24.41 -28.93
CA GLY A 737 -6.00 24.41 -29.61
C GLY A 737 -6.37 25.79 -30.17
N ASP A 738 -6.29 26.82 -29.33
CA ASP A 738 -6.60 28.19 -29.74
C ASP A 738 -5.56 28.75 -30.71
N ALA A 739 -4.27 28.41 -30.55
CA ALA A 739 -3.23 28.77 -31.50
C ALA A 739 -3.48 28.14 -32.90
N LEU A 740 -3.87 26.86 -32.96
CA LEU A 740 -4.25 26.20 -34.21
C LEU A 740 -5.55 26.75 -34.80
N ALA A 741 -6.53 27.12 -33.97
CA ALA A 741 -7.77 27.77 -34.41
C ALA A 741 -7.48 29.17 -35.00
N ALA A 742 -6.56 29.93 -34.40
CA ALA A 742 -6.09 31.21 -34.92
C ALA A 742 -5.32 31.06 -36.26
N ILE A 743 -4.50 30.01 -36.41
CA ILE A 743 -3.87 29.65 -37.68
C ILE A 743 -4.95 29.33 -38.74
N ASN A 744 -5.91 28.45 -38.43
CA ASN A 744 -7.00 28.09 -39.34
C ASN A 744 -7.89 29.29 -39.74
N THR A 745 -8.11 30.22 -38.80
CA THR A 745 -8.87 31.45 -39.04
C THR A 745 -8.08 32.43 -39.92
N SER A 746 -6.78 32.59 -39.70
CA SER A 746 -5.94 33.50 -40.51
C SER A 746 -5.77 33.01 -41.96
N PHE A 747 -5.77 31.68 -42.20
CA PHE A 747 -5.93 31.12 -43.54
C PHE A 747 -7.30 31.45 -44.17
N SER A 748 -8.37 31.46 -43.38
CA SER A 748 -9.73 31.73 -43.88
C SER A 748 -9.94 33.20 -44.23
N THR A 749 -9.38 34.13 -43.45
CA THR A 749 -9.42 35.58 -43.76
C THR A 749 -8.61 35.93 -45.00
N SER A 750 -7.56 35.16 -45.32
CA SER A 750 -6.75 35.36 -46.54
C SER A 750 -7.50 35.06 -47.85
N LEU A 751 -8.66 34.37 -47.79
CA LEU A 751 -9.45 33.97 -48.97
C LEU A 751 -10.72 34.82 -49.15
N GLY A 752 -11.06 35.69 -48.20
CA GLY A 752 -12.33 36.44 -48.19
C GLY A 752 -12.49 37.50 -49.28
N ASP A 753 -11.37 37.95 -49.88
CA ASP A 753 -11.35 38.96 -50.96
C ASP A 753 -11.15 38.35 -52.37
N ALA A 754 -11.08 37.02 -52.49
CA ALA A 754 -10.90 36.35 -53.77
C ALA A 754 -12.21 36.25 -54.57
N LEU A 755 -12.11 36.34 -55.90
CA LEU A 755 -13.24 36.15 -56.82
C LEU A 755 -13.41 34.64 -57.06
N LEU A 756 -14.29 34.01 -56.28
CA LEU A 756 -14.37 32.56 -56.11
C LEU A 756 -15.26 31.87 -57.16
N TRP A 757 -14.94 30.62 -57.49
CA TRP A 757 -15.78 29.76 -58.33
C TRP A 757 -16.91 29.13 -57.50
N ASP A 758 -18.15 29.52 -57.79
CA ASP A 758 -19.36 28.87 -57.28
C ASP A 758 -19.76 27.74 -58.22
N ALA A 759 -19.53 26.49 -57.78
CA ALA A 759 -19.89 25.28 -58.53
C ALA A 759 -21.42 25.03 -58.60
N THR A 760 -22.25 25.75 -57.84
CA THR A 760 -23.72 25.62 -57.87
C THR A 760 -24.39 26.60 -58.84
N ALA A 761 -23.67 27.66 -59.25
CA ALA A 761 -24.13 28.61 -60.26
C ALA A 761 -24.41 27.93 -61.62
N LYS A 762 -25.27 28.57 -62.43
CA LYS A 762 -25.79 28.04 -63.70
C LYS A 762 -26.40 26.63 -63.64
N GLY A 763 -26.91 26.22 -62.47
CA GLY A 763 -27.58 24.91 -62.32
C GLY A 763 -26.64 23.72 -62.19
N GLY A 764 -25.37 23.97 -61.80
CA GLY A 764 -24.36 22.93 -61.56
C GLY A 764 -23.18 22.95 -62.55
N ASP A 765 -23.25 23.74 -63.62
CA ASP A 765 -22.13 23.95 -64.55
C ASP A 765 -21.04 24.88 -63.97
N GLY A 766 -21.40 25.66 -62.94
CA GLY A 766 -20.51 26.56 -62.20
C GLY A 766 -20.23 27.90 -62.89
N ALA A 767 -19.85 28.89 -62.09
CA ALA A 767 -19.41 30.20 -62.55
C ALA A 767 -18.58 30.92 -61.47
N PHE A 768 -17.74 31.87 -61.87
CA PHE A 768 -17.14 32.82 -60.93
C PHE A 768 -18.21 33.77 -60.36
N SER A 769 -18.31 33.86 -59.03
CA SER A 769 -19.24 34.76 -58.35
C SER A 769 -18.57 36.09 -57.99
N ALA A 770 -19.25 37.19 -58.30
CA ALA A 770 -18.95 38.52 -57.79
C ALA A 770 -19.77 38.87 -56.53
N GLY A 771 -20.44 37.90 -55.92
CA GLY A 771 -21.14 38.07 -54.65
C GLY A 771 -20.17 38.11 -53.47
N ARG A 772 -20.38 39.02 -52.52
CA ARG A 772 -19.65 39.05 -51.24
C ARG A 772 -20.59 38.64 -50.10
N GLY A 773 -20.03 38.02 -49.06
CA GLY A 773 -20.77 37.62 -47.86
C GLY A 773 -21.68 36.40 -48.06
N THR A 774 -22.38 36.01 -46.99
CA THR A 774 -23.28 34.85 -46.95
C THR A 774 -24.64 35.11 -47.59
N ASP A 775 -24.94 36.35 -47.96
CA ASP A 775 -26.16 36.76 -48.67
C ASP A 775 -25.99 36.82 -50.20
N ASN A 776 -24.77 36.57 -50.71
CA ASN A 776 -24.40 36.59 -52.13
C ASN A 776 -24.72 37.93 -52.82
N THR A 777 -24.57 39.06 -52.10
CA THR A 777 -24.87 40.39 -52.64
C THR A 777 -23.95 40.73 -53.81
N ALA A 778 -24.52 40.93 -55.00
CA ALA A 778 -23.78 41.21 -56.23
C ALA A 778 -22.93 42.49 -56.11
N SER A 779 -21.63 42.37 -56.34
CA SER A 779 -20.67 43.48 -56.29
C SER A 779 -20.20 43.92 -57.68
N ILE A 780 -19.79 45.19 -57.79
CA ILE A 780 -19.18 45.75 -59.00
C ILE A 780 -17.76 45.22 -59.15
N ILE A 781 -17.41 44.74 -60.35
CA ILE A 781 -16.02 44.51 -60.75
C ILE A 781 -15.53 45.79 -61.46
N THR A 782 -14.52 46.44 -60.88
CA THR A 782 -13.91 47.67 -61.42
C THR A 782 -12.46 47.42 -61.84
N ASN A 783 -11.82 48.41 -62.49
CA ASN A 783 -10.50 48.29 -63.13
C ASN A 783 -10.44 47.20 -64.23
N VAL A 784 -11.57 46.92 -64.87
CA VAL A 784 -11.65 46.07 -66.06
C VAL A 784 -11.15 46.88 -67.27
N ALA A 785 -10.07 46.44 -67.90
CA ALA A 785 -9.55 47.04 -69.12
C ALA A 785 -10.54 46.88 -70.29
N ASP A 786 -10.40 47.68 -71.35
CA ASP A 786 -11.25 47.57 -72.54
C ASP A 786 -11.08 46.18 -73.19
N GLY A 787 -12.15 45.38 -73.20
CA GLY A 787 -12.16 44.05 -73.81
C GLY A 787 -12.20 44.10 -75.34
N ALA A 788 -11.62 43.13 -76.05
CA ALA A 788 -11.65 43.12 -77.51
C ALA A 788 -13.09 43.00 -78.03
N ILE A 789 -13.53 43.93 -78.88
CA ILE A 789 -14.89 43.90 -79.47
C ILE A 789 -14.85 43.07 -80.76
N SER A 790 -15.24 41.80 -80.68
CA SER A 790 -15.38 40.91 -81.84
C SER A 790 -16.44 39.82 -81.60
N SER A 791 -16.94 39.18 -82.66
CA SER A 791 -17.98 38.14 -82.58
C SER A 791 -17.54 36.83 -81.90
N THR A 792 -16.26 36.69 -81.57
CA THR A 792 -15.68 35.54 -80.86
C THR A 792 -14.97 35.94 -79.57
N SER A 793 -15.09 37.20 -79.14
CA SER A 793 -14.45 37.65 -77.90
C SER A 793 -15.07 36.96 -76.68
N SER A 794 -14.21 36.65 -75.71
CA SER A 794 -14.61 36.22 -74.36
C SER A 794 -14.19 37.22 -73.29
N ASP A 795 -13.71 38.40 -73.71
CA ASP A 795 -13.29 39.46 -72.81
C ASP A 795 -14.51 40.14 -72.17
N ALA A 796 -14.39 40.54 -70.91
CA ALA A 796 -15.39 41.39 -70.28
C ALA A 796 -15.31 42.80 -70.85
N ILE A 797 -16.44 43.35 -71.30
CA ILE A 797 -16.54 44.78 -71.65
C ILE A 797 -16.78 45.60 -70.39
N ASN A 798 -16.27 46.83 -70.38
CA ASN A 798 -16.43 47.76 -69.26
C ASN A 798 -17.46 48.88 -69.57
N GLY A 799 -17.65 49.78 -68.60
CA GLY A 799 -18.60 50.89 -68.72
C GLY A 799 -18.24 51.92 -69.80
N SER A 800 -16.95 52.17 -70.07
CA SER A 800 -16.53 53.11 -71.12
C SER A 800 -16.88 52.60 -72.51
N GLN A 801 -16.65 51.32 -72.81
CA GLN A 801 -16.97 50.75 -74.12
C GLN A 801 -18.48 50.76 -74.42
N LEU A 802 -19.31 50.50 -73.41
CA LEU A 802 -20.76 50.60 -73.54
C LEU A 802 -21.22 52.07 -73.65
N TYR A 803 -20.60 52.98 -72.89
CA TYR A 803 -20.88 54.42 -72.98
C TYR A 803 -20.51 54.99 -74.34
N ASP A 804 -19.34 54.65 -74.90
CA ASP A 804 -18.91 55.09 -76.24
C ASP A 804 -19.85 54.58 -77.33
N THR A 805 -20.34 53.34 -77.19
CA THR A 805 -21.38 52.78 -78.07
C THR A 805 -22.68 53.56 -77.96
N SER A 806 -23.16 53.82 -76.74
CA SER A 806 -24.39 54.60 -76.50
C SER A 806 -24.25 56.05 -76.96
N LYS A 807 -23.07 56.65 -76.79
CA LYS A 807 -22.76 58.01 -77.21
C LYS A 807 -22.69 58.11 -78.73
N TYR A 808 -22.06 57.15 -79.40
CA TYR A 808 -22.09 57.07 -80.86
C TYR A 808 -23.54 56.99 -81.38
N ILE A 809 -24.42 56.21 -80.74
CA ILE A 809 -25.84 56.14 -81.10
C ILE A 809 -26.53 57.49 -80.87
N ALA A 810 -26.35 58.14 -79.72
CA ALA A 810 -26.93 59.44 -79.42
C ALA A 810 -26.46 60.54 -80.39
N ASP A 811 -25.15 60.64 -80.63
CA ASP A 811 -24.54 61.59 -81.57
C ASP A 811 -25.01 61.34 -83.03
N THR A 812 -25.21 60.07 -83.41
CA THR A 812 -25.71 59.68 -84.74
C THR A 812 -27.21 59.98 -84.92
N LEU A 813 -28.02 59.82 -83.87
CA LEU A 813 -29.41 60.24 -83.88
C LEU A 813 -29.53 61.76 -83.92
N GLY A 814 -28.68 62.50 -83.19
CA GLY A 814 -28.76 63.95 -83.08
C GLY A 814 -30.07 64.41 -82.44
N GLY A 815 -30.57 65.59 -82.81
CA GLY A 815 -31.86 66.10 -82.31
C GLY A 815 -31.94 66.25 -80.79
N ASN A 816 -30.82 66.55 -80.11
CA ASN A 816 -30.69 66.56 -78.64
C ASN A 816 -30.84 65.18 -77.95
N ALA A 817 -30.64 64.07 -78.66
CA ALA A 817 -30.39 62.79 -78.00
C ALA A 817 -29.08 62.86 -77.20
N GLU A 818 -29.08 62.31 -75.98
CA GLU A 818 -27.94 62.31 -75.06
C GLU A 818 -27.93 61.01 -74.25
N VAL A 819 -26.74 60.56 -73.82
CA VAL A 819 -26.60 59.42 -72.89
C VAL A 819 -26.77 59.93 -71.47
N ASN A 820 -27.81 59.44 -70.80
CA ASN A 820 -28.13 59.78 -69.41
C ASN A 820 -27.14 59.11 -68.44
N ALA A 821 -27.08 59.64 -67.20
CA ALA A 821 -26.21 59.12 -66.14
C ALA A 821 -26.51 57.66 -65.70
N ASP A 822 -27.67 57.12 -66.07
CA ASP A 822 -28.05 55.71 -65.86
C ASP A 822 -27.72 54.79 -67.05
N GLY A 823 -27.08 55.32 -68.09
CA GLY A 823 -26.73 54.61 -69.32
C GLY A 823 -27.85 54.51 -70.36
N THR A 824 -29.04 55.04 -70.09
CA THR A 824 -30.12 55.13 -71.09
C THR A 824 -29.86 56.26 -72.10
N ILE A 825 -30.45 56.18 -73.29
CA ILE A 825 -30.37 57.25 -74.30
C ILE A 825 -31.69 58.03 -74.27
N THR A 826 -31.61 59.34 -74.06
CA THR A 826 -32.74 60.26 -74.23
C THR A 826 -33.12 60.30 -75.71
N ALA A 827 -34.42 60.13 -76.00
CA ALA A 827 -34.92 60.10 -77.37
C ALA A 827 -34.60 61.42 -78.11
N PRO A 828 -34.24 61.37 -79.40
CA PRO A 828 -34.01 62.56 -80.20
C PRO A 828 -35.30 63.39 -80.33
N THR A 829 -35.18 64.60 -80.86
CA THR A 829 -36.29 65.52 -81.15
C THR A 829 -36.02 66.19 -82.50
N TYR A 830 -36.81 65.81 -83.51
CA TYR A 830 -36.75 66.37 -84.85
C TYR A 830 -37.94 67.31 -85.07
N ALA A 831 -37.69 68.59 -85.32
CA ALA A 831 -38.73 69.60 -85.54
C ALA A 831 -38.96 69.80 -87.05
N ILE A 832 -40.12 69.35 -87.55
CA ILE A 832 -40.43 69.31 -88.99
C ILE A 832 -41.85 69.81 -89.23
N ALA A 833 -42.00 70.83 -90.08
CA ALA A 833 -43.26 71.51 -90.40
C ALA A 833 -44.11 71.97 -89.19
N GLY A 834 -43.47 72.23 -88.04
CA GLY A 834 -44.15 72.60 -86.79
C GLY A 834 -44.58 71.42 -85.90
N GLY A 835 -44.40 70.18 -86.37
CA GLY A 835 -44.47 68.97 -85.55
C GLY A 835 -43.12 68.64 -84.88
N SER A 836 -43.16 67.74 -83.90
CA SER A 836 -41.99 67.30 -83.13
C SER A 836 -42.00 65.78 -83.01
N TYR A 837 -40.95 65.13 -83.49
CA TYR A 837 -40.88 63.67 -83.64
C TYR A 837 -39.71 63.09 -82.87
N SER A 838 -39.93 61.98 -82.15
CA SER A 838 -38.94 61.42 -81.21
C SER A 838 -38.17 60.19 -81.72
N ASN A 839 -38.32 59.85 -83.00
CA ASN A 839 -37.52 58.86 -83.69
C ASN A 839 -37.36 59.22 -85.18
N VAL A 840 -36.36 58.62 -85.84
CA VAL A 840 -36.00 58.94 -87.23
C VAL A 840 -37.09 58.50 -88.22
N GLY A 841 -37.82 57.41 -87.94
CA GLY A 841 -38.86 56.89 -88.82
C GLY A 841 -40.01 57.89 -88.97
N ASP A 842 -40.64 58.27 -87.86
CA ASP A 842 -41.75 59.22 -87.85
C ASP A 842 -41.32 60.59 -88.41
N ALA A 843 -40.07 61.01 -88.17
CA ALA A 843 -39.53 62.26 -88.71
C ALA A 843 -39.35 62.21 -90.24
N LEU A 844 -38.89 61.09 -90.80
CA LEU A 844 -38.78 60.92 -92.25
C LEU A 844 -40.17 60.80 -92.91
N GLU A 845 -41.14 60.15 -92.27
CA GLU A 845 -42.53 60.10 -92.74
C GLU A 845 -43.19 61.50 -92.72
N ALA A 846 -42.84 62.35 -91.75
CA ALA A 846 -43.22 63.76 -91.73
C ALA A 846 -42.54 64.61 -92.82
N ILE A 847 -41.32 64.25 -93.26
CA ILE A 847 -40.67 64.89 -94.43
C ILE A 847 -41.39 64.47 -95.72
N ASP A 848 -41.62 63.18 -95.91
CA ASP A 848 -42.25 62.61 -97.10
C ASP A 848 -43.64 63.22 -97.34
N THR A 849 -44.44 63.35 -96.27
CA THR A 849 -45.78 63.97 -96.32
C THR A 849 -45.78 65.50 -96.44
N THR A 850 -44.67 66.20 -96.24
CA THR A 850 -44.59 67.68 -96.34
C THR A 850 -43.88 68.17 -97.60
N LEU A 851 -43.18 67.29 -98.33
CA LEU A 851 -42.64 67.59 -99.65
C LEU A 851 -43.71 67.64 -100.76
N ASP A 852 -44.80 66.90 -100.61
CA ASP A 852 -45.92 66.87 -101.59
C ASP A 852 -46.69 68.21 -101.68
N ASP A 853 -46.62 69.06 -100.65
CA ASP A 853 -47.24 70.41 -100.61
C ASP A 853 -46.29 71.54 -101.10
N ALA A 854 -45.02 71.26 -101.40
CA ALA A 854 -43.99 72.28 -101.57
C ALA A 854 -43.81 72.84 -103.01
N LEU A 855 -44.52 72.30 -104.02
CA LEU A 855 -44.42 72.70 -105.44
C LEU A 855 -45.79 72.66 -106.15
N LEU A 856 -46.80 73.31 -105.58
CA LEU A 856 -48.12 73.48 -106.21
C LEU A 856 -48.11 74.64 -107.22
N TRP A 857 -47.93 74.30 -108.50
CA TRP A 857 -48.01 75.21 -109.65
C TRP A 857 -49.27 76.09 -109.63
N ASP A 858 -49.09 77.41 -109.45
CA ASP A 858 -50.16 78.39 -109.58
C ASP A 858 -50.27 78.85 -111.04
N ALA A 859 -51.31 78.36 -111.72
CA ALA A 859 -51.62 78.71 -113.10
C ALA A 859 -52.09 80.18 -113.30
N THR A 860 -52.28 80.95 -112.22
CA THR A 860 -52.71 82.36 -112.28
C THR A 860 -51.58 83.37 -112.07
N ALA A 861 -50.41 82.92 -111.59
CA ALA A 861 -49.23 83.75 -111.45
C ALA A 861 -48.61 84.13 -112.82
N ASN A 862 -47.80 85.20 -112.82
CA ASN A 862 -47.03 85.66 -114.00
C ASN A 862 -47.92 85.97 -115.23
N ASP A 863 -48.99 86.74 -115.01
CA ASP A 863 -49.94 87.22 -116.03
C ASP A 863 -50.53 86.12 -116.96
N GLY A 864 -50.69 84.91 -116.42
CA GLY A 864 -51.29 83.76 -117.12
C GLY A 864 -50.30 82.78 -117.75
N ASN A 865 -48.99 82.96 -117.53
CA ASN A 865 -47.97 81.97 -117.92
C ASN A 865 -47.62 80.96 -116.81
N GLY A 866 -48.10 81.17 -115.59
CA GLY A 866 -47.92 80.29 -114.43
C GLY A 866 -46.54 80.39 -113.77
N ALA A 867 -46.46 79.94 -112.52
CA ALA A 867 -45.24 79.82 -111.74
C ALA A 867 -45.31 78.64 -110.75
N PHE A 868 -44.14 78.16 -110.34
CA PHE A 868 -43.94 77.19 -109.27
C PHE A 868 -43.78 77.89 -107.92
#